data_AF-M6FLK4-F1
#
_entry.id   AF-M6FLK4-F1
#
_cell.length_a   1.000
_cell.length_b   1.000
_cell.length_c   1.000
_cell.angle_alpha   90.00
_cell.angle_beta   90.00
_cell.angle_gamma   90.00
#
_symmetry.space_group_name_H-M   'P 1'
#
loop_
_entity.id
_entity.type
_entity.pdbx_description
1 polymer ?
#
loop_
_entity_poly.entity_id
_entity_poly.type
_entity_poly.pdbx_seq_one_letter_code
_entity_poly.pdbx_strand_id
1 'polypeptide(L)'
;MEKHIRNWLPCSAYSKISLGTFVGILIDLILPGTILLWVGICVMAISIGSFFKRRFQIAKYSIFGMLVFACVSTFFPARFQKNPQKNTSHVSQTNPFGKQEKIFQKKFREQVLLELKKADLKKNSNRVALGLIFGEAKQLSKEFKTKAKEGGILHLFAASGLHLGILMGIQYRLLRLIPSLGYKLPRIIPLLTGFLYLSALGYPVSLSRAWIFAGMLLFQGLFFRKLRSVDLLLGSAWILWIVDPPGFYTVSFCLSFGAVAGIFLFSYPIQVACSFLSDENRMTSFLKENLSVSFSAGLGTMPVLLFAFGSFSFGSILLNLIVVPLAGILLPILYFSLIIQKIKLTAFAEPFWSITEFLIQILIYLSETLSQSLGFYKEMGDAIWIGIAGWVLLCIGIFLHSHFMEKNFLRNTPKHKLTVSKMPSHKLSAEVSGRNSKGADPSPLDPDSAFPEIDNSIRKRKYEETTKNIQNLEYNKFENKRRFKKKSYPFFCVLFFISIFGIHVLLYQSPNLFPTENRIVNNRFFFILRNGDSLIFSGKCKYGYKTISNVFRISKKNYCDSTHKRPLKSIFVEEESCLIWAFQCLQDYPQTDMFYSGRDFELWSRTSRFHFLKSNPIREIFLSKESKILFFHTKKDSLFQLSQKTKTGGGWILLETPYGSRDDSEVWNRNRKLLGLSENWTFLEKDELQRIPISKSF
;
A
#
# COMPACT_ATOMS: atom_id res chain seq x y z
N MET A 1 2.77 8.94 24.87
CA MET A 1 1.73 9.30 23.89
C MET A 1 1.78 10.78 23.56
N GLU A 2 1.65 11.68 24.53
CA GLU A 2 1.56 13.12 24.27
C GLU A 2 2.81 13.68 23.55
N LYS A 3 4.02 13.31 23.99
CA LYS A 3 5.27 13.65 23.28
C LYS A 3 5.33 13.06 21.86
N HIS A 4 4.76 11.87 21.65
CA HIS A 4 4.71 11.21 20.35
C HIS A 4 3.74 11.92 19.40
N ILE A 5 2.54 12.25 19.88
CA ILE A 5 1.54 13.05 19.15
C ILE A 5 2.09 14.45 18.83
N ARG A 6 2.81 15.08 19.76
CA ARG A 6 3.47 16.37 19.53
C ARG A 6 4.55 16.31 18.45
N ASN A 7 5.26 15.18 18.34
CA ASN A 7 6.21 14.96 17.25
C ASN A 7 5.52 14.74 15.90
N TRP A 8 4.22 14.43 15.91
CA TRP A 8 3.37 14.30 14.74
C TRP A 8 2.80 15.63 14.20
N LEU A 9 2.94 16.71 14.97
CA LEU A 9 2.55 18.04 14.52
C LEU A 9 3.69 18.73 13.75
N PRO A 10 3.44 19.29 12.56
CA PRO A 10 4.44 20.06 11.83
C PRO A 10 4.82 21.35 12.59
N CYS A 11 6.12 21.60 12.72
CA CYS A 11 6.67 22.75 13.46
C CYS A 11 7.50 23.63 12.53
N SER A 12 8.20 23.06 11.56
CA SER A 12 8.94 23.85 10.58
C SER A 12 7.96 24.63 9.69
N ALA A 13 8.32 25.86 9.31
CA ALA A 13 7.51 26.65 8.37
C ALA A 13 7.27 25.87 7.07
N TYR A 14 8.33 25.22 6.58
CA TYR A 14 8.31 24.35 5.41
C TYR A 14 7.28 23.21 5.50
N SER A 15 7.25 22.44 6.60
CA SER A 15 6.29 21.35 6.77
C SER A 15 4.85 21.84 6.94
N LYS A 16 4.65 23.02 7.52
CA LYS A 16 3.31 23.65 7.60
C LYS A 16 2.81 24.11 6.22
N ILE A 17 3.68 24.67 5.39
CA ILE A 17 3.36 25.05 4.00
C ILE A 17 3.04 23.79 3.18
N SER A 18 3.87 22.76 3.29
CA SER A 18 3.64 21.47 2.63
C SER A 18 2.29 20.85 3.03
N LEU A 19 1.95 20.86 4.32
CA LEU A 19 0.63 20.40 4.77
C LEU A 19 -0.49 21.23 4.10
N GLY A 20 -0.35 22.55 4.04
CA GLY A 20 -1.29 23.43 3.35
C GLY A 20 -1.46 23.11 1.86
N THR A 21 -0.37 22.84 1.15
CA THR A 21 -0.45 22.43 -0.27
C THR A 21 -1.22 21.11 -0.44
N PHE A 22 -1.00 20.12 0.43
CA PHE A 22 -1.73 18.85 0.36
C PHE A 22 -3.20 18.98 0.72
N VAL A 23 -3.54 19.86 1.69
CA VAL A 23 -4.94 20.20 2.00
C VAL A 23 -5.60 20.83 0.77
N GLY A 24 -4.90 21.74 0.07
CA GLY A 24 -5.37 22.30 -1.20
C GLY A 24 -5.65 21.22 -2.24
N ILE A 25 -4.69 20.32 -2.48
CA ILE A 25 -4.86 19.19 -3.41
C ILE A 25 -6.08 18.34 -3.07
N LEU A 26 -6.30 18.04 -1.79
CA LEU A 26 -7.45 17.24 -1.34
C LEU A 26 -8.77 17.97 -1.60
N ILE A 27 -8.82 19.28 -1.35
CA ILE A 27 -10.00 20.11 -1.64
C ILE A 27 -10.29 20.10 -3.15
N ASP A 28 -9.27 20.24 -4.01
CA ASP A 28 -9.45 20.19 -5.46
C ASP A 28 -9.98 18.83 -5.95
N LEU A 29 -9.53 17.75 -5.32
CA LEU A 29 -9.99 16.39 -5.63
C LEU A 29 -11.47 16.17 -5.31
N ILE A 30 -11.97 16.80 -4.23
CA ILE A 30 -13.36 16.66 -3.80
C ILE A 30 -14.26 17.67 -4.53
N LEU A 31 -13.77 18.90 -4.70
CA LEU A 31 -14.51 20.05 -5.24
C LEU A 31 -13.66 20.77 -6.30
N PRO A 32 -13.58 20.21 -7.53
CA PRO A 32 -12.71 20.75 -8.58
C PRO A 32 -13.06 22.20 -8.92
N GLY A 33 -12.04 23.06 -9.04
CA GLY A 33 -12.19 24.46 -9.43
C GLY A 33 -12.63 25.41 -8.31
N THR A 34 -12.85 24.93 -7.08
CA THR A 34 -13.32 25.76 -5.95
C THR A 34 -12.18 26.30 -5.06
N ILE A 35 -10.93 26.07 -5.42
CA ILE A 35 -9.80 26.29 -4.50
C ILE A 35 -9.59 27.74 -4.09
N LEU A 36 -9.76 28.67 -5.03
CA LEU A 36 -9.60 30.11 -4.77
C LEU A 36 -10.67 30.61 -3.79
N LEU A 37 -11.88 30.02 -3.87
CA LEU A 37 -12.97 30.27 -2.94
C LEU A 37 -12.64 29.77 -1.53
N TRP A 38 -12.09 28.56 -1.40
CA TRP A 38 -11.64 28.03 -0.10
C TRP A 38 -10.50 28.82 0.52
N VAL A 39 -9.54 29.27 -0.30
CA VAL A 39 -8.49 30.19 0.15
C VAL A 39 -9.10 31.48 0.69
N GLY A 40 -10.06 32.08 -0.02
CA GLY A 40 -10.77 33.29 0.41
C GLY A 40 -11.51 33.10 1.74
N ILE A 41 -12.24 31.99 1.90
CA ILE A 41 -12.95 31.64 3.15
C ILE A 41 -11.96 31.52 4.32
N CYS A 42 -10.81 30.86 4.12
CA CYS A 42 -9.82 30.72 5.19
C CYS A 42 -9.15 32.05 5.56
N VAL A 43 -8.90 32.94 4.59
CA VAL A 43 -8.35 34.29 4.85
C VAL A 43 -9.34 35.14 5.66
N MET A 44 -10.62 35.09 5.31
CA MET A 44 -11.69 35.74 6.08
C MET A 44 -11.77 35.20 7.51
N ALA A 45 -11.73 33.87 7.67
CA ALA A 45 -11.76 33.23 8.99
C ALA A 45 -10.56 33.61 9.89
N ILE A 46 -9.35 33.77 9.34
CA ILE A 46 -8.19 34.24 10.12
C ILE A 46 -8.33 35.72 10.48
N SER A 47 -8.84 36.55 9.56
CA SER A 47 -9.03 37.98 9.81
C SER A 47 -10.00 38.19 10.98
N ILE A 48 -11.10 37.44 11.01
CA ILE A 48 -12.06 37.40 12.12
C ILE A 48 -11.41 36.80 13.39
N GLY A 49 -10.65 35.70 13.28
CA GLY A 49 -9.97 35.09 14.43
C GLY A 49 -8.88 35.96 15.07
N SER A 50 -8.27 36.85 14.29
CA SER A 50 -7.28 37.83 14.78
C SER A 50 -7.94 38.91 15.65
N PHE A 51 -9.19 39.26 15.35
CA PHE A 51 -10.03 40.16 16.14
C PHE A 51 -10.29 39.57 17.55
N PHE A 52 -10.41 38.25 17.67
CA PHE A 52 -10.60 37.53 18.94
C PHE A 52 -9.30 37.16 19.68
N LYS A 53 -8.14 37.75 19.33
CA LYS A 53 -6.82 37.49 19.96
C LYS A 53 -6.41 36.00 20.05
N ARG A 54 -6.96 35.10 19.21
CA ARG A 54 -6.54 33.68 19.15
C ARG A 54 -5.39 33.50 18.15
N ARG A 55 -4.23 33.02 18.63
CA ARG A 55 -3.06 32.75 17.78
C ARG A 55 -3.22 31.47 16.96
N PHE A 56 -3.72 31.57 15.74
CA PHE A 56 -3.74 30.46 14.77
C PHE A 56 -2.46 30.44 13.90
N GLN A 57 -1.29 30.18 14.51
CA GLN A 57 -0.03 30.12 13.73
C GLN A 57 -0.04 29.01 12.66
N ILE A 58 -0.70 27.88 12.90
CA ILE A 58 -0.77 26.77 11.93
C ILE A 58 -1.64 27.15 10.72
N ALA A 59 -2.73 27.88 10.93
CA ALA A 59 -3.65 28.27 9.88
C ALA A 59 -3.00 29.22 8.85
N LYS A 60 -2.15 30.16 9.29
CA LYS A 60 -1.46 31.11 8.39
C LYS A 60 -0.60 30.41 7.34
N TYR A 61 0.22 29.44 7.75
CA TYR A 61 1.07 28.68 6.82
C TYR A 61 0.28 27.69 5.96
N SER A 62 -0.83 27.15 6.49
CA SER A 62 -1.71 26.27 5.73
C SER A 62 -2.39 27.02 4.58
N ILE A 63 -2.85 28.25 4.81
CA ILE A 63 -3.41 29.12 3.75
C ILE A 63 -2.36 29.44 2.70
N PHE A 64 -1.15 29.81 3.12
CA PHE A 64 -0.05 30.06 2.19
C PHE A 64 0.24 28.82 1.33
N GLY A 65 0.21 27.62 1.91
CA GLY A 65 0.31 26.38 1.15
C GLY A 65 -0.82 26.18 0.14
N MET A 66 -2.08 26.42 0.52
CA MET A 66 -3.21 26.34 -0.43
C MET A 66 -3.09 27.37 -1.57
N LEU A 67 -2.63 28.59 -1.27
CA LEU A 67 -2.32 29.63 -2.26
C LEU A 67 -1.21 29.20 -3.21
N VAL A 68 -0.12 28.60 -2.68
CA VAL A 68 0.97 28.07 -3.52
C VAL A 68 0.43 26.98 -4.46
N PHE A 69 -0.43 26.08 -3.97
CA PHE A 69 -1.07 25.09 -4.84
C PHE A 69 -1.92 25.75 -5.93
N ALA A 70 -2.80 26.69 -5.56
CA ALA A 70 -3.66 27.42 -6.48
C ALA A 70 -2.86 28.18 -7.56
N CYS A 71 -1.75 28.80 -7.16
CA CYS A 71 -0.84 29.49 -8.08
C CYS A 71 -0.16 28.49 -9.02
N VAL A 72 0.42 27.41 -8.50
CA VAL A 72 1.11 26.42 -9.33
C VAL A 72 0.14 25.71 -10.30
N SER A 73 -1.09 25.42 -9.88
CA SER A 73 -2.10 24.78 -10.73
C SER A 73 -2.64 25.70 -11.83
N THR A 74 -2.73 27.01 -11.56
CA THR A 74 -3.15 28.02 -12.55
C THR A 74 -2.04 28.39 -13.54
N PHE A 75 -0.79 28.48 -13.09
CA PHE A 75 0.35 28.80 -13.96
C PHE A 75 0.87 27.61 -14.78
N PHE A 76 0.70 26.37 -14.31
CA PHE A 76 1.16 25.16 -15.00
C PHE A 76 0.05 24.12 -15.22
N PRO A 77 -1.09 24.47 -15.86
CA PRO A 77 -2.25 23.58 -15.96
C PRO A 77 -1.94 22.27 -16.71
N ALA A 78 -1.01 22.31 -17.67
CA ALA A 78 -0.55 21.14 -18.42
C ALA A 78 0.12 20.07 -17.54
N ARG A 79 0.70 20.44 -16.39
CA ARG A 79 1.30 19.48 -15.44
C ARG A 79 0.28 18.79 -14.52
N PHE A 80 -0.97 19.25 -14.50
CA PHE A 80 -2.02 18.75 -13.59
C PHE A 80 -3.22 18.12 -14.33
N GLN A 81 -3.28 18.20 -15.66
CA GLN A 81 -4.37 17.60 -16.43
C GLN A 81 -4.39 16.07 -16.35
N LYS A 82 -5.56 15.54 -15.98
CA LYS A 82 -5.82 14.12 -15.68
C LYS A 82 -6.08 13.25 -16.92
N ASN A 83 -5.70 13.67 -18.13
CA ASN A 83 -6.13 13.03 -19.38
C ASN A 83 -4.96 12.43 -20.18
N PRO A 84 -4.70 11.11 -20.06
CA PRO A 84 -3.94 10.37 -21.05
C PRO A 84 -4.90 10.03 -22.20
N GLN A 85 -5.17 10.99 -23.07
CA GLN A 85 -5.85 10.65 -24.32
C GLN A 85 -5.00 9.60 -25.05
N LYS A 86 -5.66 8.50 -25.42
CA LYS A 86 -5.21 7.48 -26.38
C LYS A 86 -4.73 8.15 -27.67
N ASN A 87 -3.48 8.56 -27.68
CA ASN A 87 -2.65 8.42 -28.86
C ASN A 87 -1.79 7.19 -28.59
N THR A 88 -1.72 6.28 -29.55
CA THR A 88 -0.57 5.39 -29.73
C THR A 88 0.68 6.20 -30.06
N SER A 89 0.99 7.20 -29.23
CA SER A 89 2.33 7.67 -29.01
C SER A 89 2.93 6.73 -27.99
N HIS A 90 3.96 5.98 -28.39
CA HIS A 90 4.91 5.37 -27.47
C HIS A 90 4.98 6.19 -26.20
N VAL A 91 4.67 5.59 -25.04
CA VAL A 91 4.79 6.26 -23.74
C VAL A 91 6.13 6.97 -23.71
N SER A 92 6.10 8.29 -23.87
CA SER A 92 7.27 9.12 -23.88
C SER A 92 7.78 9.13 -22.45
N GLN A 93 8.69 8.20 -22.18
CA GLN A 93 9.52 8.16 -20.99
C GLN A 93 10.42 9.40 -21.00
N THR A 94 9.91 10.54 -20.56
CA THR A 94 10.66 11.79 -20.48
C THR A 94 10.63 12.35 -19.07
N ASN A 95 11.82 12.42 -18.48
CA ASN A 95 12.12 13.18 -17.26
C ASN A 95 12.08 14.70 -17.54
N PRO A 96 12.02 15.54 -16.49
CA PRO A 96 11.95 17.01 -16.57
C PRO A 96 13.14 17.73 -17.25
N PHE A 97 14.12 17.00 -17.80
CA PHE A 97 15.31 17.54 -18.48
C PHE A 97 15.41 17.17 -19.98
N GLY A 98 14.33 16.69 -20.61
CA GLY A 98 14.17 16.74 -22.08
C GLY A 98 15.07 15.84 -22.95
N LYS A 99 15.99 15.03 -22.38
CA LYS A 99 16.70 13.97 -23.14
C LYS A 99 16.63 12.63 -22.41
N GLN A 100 16.37 11.55 -23.16
CA GLN A 100 16.45 10.18 -22.66
C GLN A 100 17.90 9.82 -22.34
N GLU A 101 18.28 9.75 -21.06
CA GLU A 101 19.45 8.97 -20.64
C GLU A 101 19.16 7.46 -20.73
N LYS A 102 18.71 6.99 -21.91
CA LYS A 102 18.60 5.56 -22.20
C LYS A 102 19.96 4.88 -22.23
N ILE A 103 21.03 5.62 -22.55
CA ILE A 103 22.37 5.06 -22.71
C ILE A 103 22.91 4.55 -21.37
N PHE A 104 22.84 5.36 -20.30
CA PHE A 104 23.34 4.95 -18.98
C PHE A 104 22.52 3.77 -18.41
N GLN A 105 21.19 3.87 -18.46
CA GLN A 105 20.29 2.80 -17.99
C GLN A 105 20.50 1.50 -18.76
N LYS A 106 20.57 1.56 -20.10
CA LYS A 106 20.80 0.40 -20.95
C LYS A 106 22.17 -0.22 -20.69
N LYS A 107 23.23 0.58 -20.63
CA LYS A 107 24.59 0.10 -20.30
C LYS A 107 24.67 -0.54 -18.92
N PHE A 108 24.06 0.08 -17.91
CA PHE A 108 24.00 -0.49 -16.56
C PHE A 108 23.28 -1.84 -16.57
N ARG A 109 22.13 -1.91 -17.24
CA ARG A 109 21.35 -3.14 -17.36
C ARG A 109 22.13 -4.24 -18.08
N GLU A 110 22.72 -3.93 -19.21
CA GLU A 110 23.56 -4.86 -19.98
C GLU A 110 24.73 -5.35 -19.15
N GLN A 111 25.42 -4.46 -18.42
CA GLN A 111 26.52 -4.84 -17.54
C GLN A 111 26.07 -5.81 -16.44
N VAL A 112 24.98 -5.53 -15.73
CA VAL A 112 24.47 -6.42 -14.68
C VAL A 112 24.05 -7.77 -15.25
N LEU A 113 23.41 -7.80 -16.44
CA LEU A 113 23.04 -9.04 -17.11
C LEU A 113 24.27 -9.89 -17.48
N LEU A 114 25.34 -9.25 -17.94
CA LEU A 114 26.60 -9.92 -18.24
C LEU A 114 27.23 -10.52 -16.97
N GLU A 115 27.27 -9.77 -15.87
CA GLU A 115 27.85 -10.30 -14.62
C GLU A 115 27.00 -11.43 -14.01
N LEU A 116 25.67 -11.33 -14.06
CA LEU A 116 24.78 -12.43 -13.63
C LEU A 116 24.89 -13.67 -14.52
N LYS A 117 25.14 -13.50 -15.82
CA LYS A 117 25.38 -14.63 -16.73
C LYS A 117 26.67 -15.36 -16.40
N LYS A 118 27.72 -14.64 -15.97
CA LYS A 118 28.98 -15.26 -15.53
C LYS A 118 28.87 -15.98 -14.19
N ALA A 119 27.94 -15.57 -13.34
CA ALA A 119 27.71 -16.19 -12.03
C ALA A 119 27.02 -17.56 -12.10
N ASP A 120 26.51 -17.96 -13.27
CA ASP A 120 25.86 -19.25 -13.55
C ASP A 120 24.80 -19.71 -12.52
N LEU A 121 24.00 -18.77 -12.02
CA LEU A 121 22.92 -19.07 -11.08
C LEU A 121 21.82 -19.92 -11.74
N LYS A 122 21.18 -20.80 -10.96
CA LYS A 122 19.96 -21.51 -11.38
C LYS A 122 18.93 -20.52 -11.94
N LYS A 123 18.20 -20.97 -12.98
CA LYS A 123 17.24 -20.13 -13.74
C LYS A 123 16.24 -19.35 -12.89
N ASN A 124 15.68 -19.96 -11.85
CA ASN A 124 14.74 -19.29 -10.94
C ASN A 124 15.44 -18.29 -10.02
N SER A 125 16.61 -18.66 -9.48
CA SER A 125 17.42 -17.76 -8.64
C SER A 125 17.88 -16.52 -9.41
N ASN A 126 18.29 -16.69 -10.68
CA ASN A 126 18.67 -15.57 -11.55
C ASN A 126 17.50 -14.60 -11.79
N ARG A 127 16.29 -15.13 -12.06
CA ARG A 127 15.07 -14.30 -12.19
C ARG A 127 14.76 -13.51 -10.93
N VAL A 128 14.93 -14.12 -9.76
CA VAL A 128 14.74 -13.47 -8.46
C VAL A 128 15.82 -12.41 -8.22
N ALA A 129 17.09 -12.70 -8.50
CA ALA A 129 18.17 -11.73 -8.41
C ALA A 129 17.92 -10.50 -9.29
N LEU A 130 17.50 -10.71 -10.55
CA LEU A 130 17.09 -9.62 -11.46
C LEU A 130 15.92 -8.82 -10.89
N GLY A 131 14.92 -9.50 -10.33
CA GLY A 131 13.79 -8.87 -9.67
C GLY A 131 14.20 -7.99 -8.49
N LEU A 132 15.17 -8.44 -7.67
CA LEU A 132 15.70 -7.69 -6.54
C LEU A 132 16.58 -6.51 -6.97
N ILE A 133 17.45 -6.68 -7.97
CA ILE A 133 18.36 -5.62 -8.42
C ILE A 133 17.62 -4.49 -9.14
N PHE A 134 16.71 -4.85 -10.05
CA PHE A 134 15.99 -3.88 -10.88
C PHE A 134 14.63 -3.48 -10.32
N GLY A 135 14.12 -4.19 -9.31
CA GLY A 135 12.75 -3.98 -8.84
C GLY A 135 11.69 -4.35 -9.89
N GLU A 136 11.99 -5.30 -10.77
CA GLU A 136 11.15 -5.71 -11.88
C GLU A 136 10.45 -7.05 -11.63
N ALA A 137 9.30 -7.00 -10.95
CA ALA A 137 8.46 -8.19 -10.73
C ALA A 137 7.97 -8.89 -12.03
N LYS A 138 8.24 -8.33 -13.22
CA LYS A 138 7.96 -8.96 -14.52
C LYS A 138 8.92 -10.12 -14.85
N GLN A 139 10.12 -10.14 -14.26
CA GLN A 139 11.11 -11.20 -14.49
C GLN A 139 10.78 -12.50 -13.74
N LEU A 140 9.92 -12.41 -12.72
CA LEU A 140 9.48 -13.55 -11.91
C LEU A 140 8.56 -14.50 -12.70
N SER A 141 8.56 -15.78 -12.33
CA SER A 141 7.59 -16.73 -12.87
C SER A 141 6.16 -16.34 -12.46
N LYS A 142 5.16 -16.65 -13.30
CA LYS A 142 3.74 -16.35 -13.00
C LYS A 142 3.29 -16.99 -11.68
N GLU A 143 3.77 -18.19 -11.40
CA GLU A 143 3.50 -18.94 -10.18
C GLU A 143 4.10 -18.23 -8.95
N PHE A 144 5.40 -17.95 -8.97
CA PHE A 144 6.07 -17.26 -7.86
C PHE A 144 5.48 -15.86 -7.63
N LYS A 145 5.15 -15.13 -8.69
CA LYS A 145 4.50 -13.82 -8.59
C LYS A 145 3.13 -13.90 -7.91
N THR A 146 2.37 -14.96 -8.19
CA THR A 146 1.06 -15.19 -7.55
C THR A 146 1.25 -15.50 -6.07
N LYS A 147 2.16 -16.41 -5.72
CA LYS A 147 2.50 -16.72 -4.32
C LYS A 147 3.01 -15.50 -3.56
N ALA A 148 3.90 -14.71 -4.17
CA ALA A 148 4.39 -13.47 -3.57
C ALA A 148 3.29 -12.41 -3.38
N LYS A 149 2.29 -12.36 -4.26
CA LYS A 149 1.09 -11.52 -4.10
C LYS A 149 0.24 -12.01 -2.92
N GLU A 150 -0.04 -13.31 -2.87
CA GLU A 150 -0.84 -13.96 -1.82
C GLU A 150 -0.17 -13.82 -0.44
N GLY A 151 1.14 -13.94 -0.35
CA GLY A 151 1.93 -13.69 0.87
C GLY A 151 2.14 -12.22 1.22
N GLY A 152 1.73 -11.28 0.35
CA GLY A 152 1.93 -9.84 0.56
C GLY A 152 3.38 -9.36 0.45
N ILE A 153 4.30 -10.18 -0.05
CA ILE A 153 5.74 -9.90 -0.20
C ILE A 153 6.12 -9.43 -1.61
N LEU A 154 5.17 -9.33 -2.54
CA LEU A 154 5.43 -8.85 -3.91
C LEU A 154 6.12 -7.48 -3.95
N HIS A 155 5.89 -6.64 -2.92
CA HIS A 155 6.51 -5.33 -2.79
C HIS A 155 8.04 -5.38 -2.63
N LEU A 156 8.63 -6.50 -2.20
CA LEU A 156 10.08 -6.70 -2.18
C LEU A 156 10.66 -6.82 -3.59
N PHE A 157 9.90 -7.27 -4.58
CA PHE A 157 10.39 -7.40 -5.96
C PHE A 157 9.97 -6.23 -6.86
N ALA A 158 9.23 -5.28 -6.30
CA ALA A 158 9.02 -3.98 -6.92
C ALA A 158 10.19 -3.05 -6.55
N ALA A 159 10.47 -2.06 -7.38
CA ALA A 159 11.44 -1.02 -7.07
C ALA A 159 11.05 -0.31 -5.77
N SER A 160 11.63 -0.76 -4.65
CA SER A 160 11.24 -0.35 -3.30
C SER A 160 12.36 0.43 -2.61
N GLY A 161 11.96 1.37 -1.75
CA GLY A 161 12.91 2.16 -0.96
C GLY A 161 13.81 1.34 -0.02
N LEU A 162 13.44 0.08 0.27
CA LEU A 162 14.24 -0.83 1.07
C LEU A 162 15.61 -1.13 0.41
N HIS A 163 15.61 -1.39 -0.91
CA HIS A 163 16.83 -1.68 -1.68
C HIS A 163 17.85 -0.56 -1.59
N LEU A 164 17.37 0.66 -1.85
CA LEU A 164 18.18 1.86 -1.80
C LEU A 164 18.59 2.21 -0.35
N GLY A 165 17.69 2.05 0.62
CA GLY A 165 17.97 2.30 2.03
C GLY A 165 19.06 1.38 2.59
N ILE A 166 19.01 0.09 2.26
CA ILE A 166 20.04 -0.89 2.63
C ILE A 166 21.38 -0.52 1.98
N LEU A 167 21.38 -0.23 0.68
CA LEU A 167 22.57 0.16 -0.07
C LEU A 167 23.26 1.38 0.57
N MET A 168 22.51 2.46 0.78
CA MET A 168 23.04 3.70 1.36
C MET A 168 23.44 3.53 2.83
N GLY A 169 22.64 2.78 3.60
CA GLY A 169 22.87 2.58 5.03
C GLY A 169 24.13 1.78 5.33
N ILE A 170 24.40 0.73 4.56
CA ILE A 170 25.62 -0.09 4.72
C ILE A 170 26.84 0.70 4.28
N GLN A 171 26.77 1.41 3.16
CA GLN A 171 27.86 2.28 2.73
C GLN A 171 28.17 3.34 3.79
N TYR A 172 27.16 4.03 4.33
CA TYR A 172 27.35 4.98 5.43
C TYR A 172 28.05 4.34 6.64
N ARG A 173 27.62 3.13 7.04
CA ARG A 173 28.18 2.43 8.19
C ARG A 173 29.63 2.01 7.97
N LEU A 174 29.95 1.43 6.81
CA LEU A 174 31.31 1.00 6.46
C LEU A 174 32.26 2.20 6.35
N LEU A 175 31.87 3.25 5.63
CA LEU A 175 32.69 4.45 5.45
C LEU A 175 32.92 5.20 6.75
N ARG A 176 31.95 5.18 7.68
CA ARG A 176 32.09 5.79 9.00
C ARG A 176 33.11 5.05 9.89
N LEU A 177 33.37 3.77 9.65
CA LEU A 177 34.38 3.01 10.40
C LEU A 177 35.81 3.37 10.00
N ILE A 178 36.01 4.06 8.87
CA ILE A 178 37.31 4.45 8.35
C ILE A 178 37.60 5.90 8.79
N PRO A 179 38.48 6.12 9.78
CA PRO A 179 38.69 7.46 10.35
C PRO A 179 39.25 8.47 9.35
N SER A 180 40.04 8.02 8.36
CA SER A 180 40.67 8.87 7.34
C SER A 180 39.70 9.57 6.40
N LEU A 181 38.45 9.10 6.29
CA LEU A 181 37.40 9.72 5.45
C LEU A 181 36.73 10.93 6.12
N GLY A 182 37.02 11.18 7.40
CA GLY A 182 36.48 12.32 8.15
C GLY A 182 34.94 12.31 8.28
N TYR A 183 34.35 13.47 8.58
CA TYR A 183 32.90 13.57 8.84
C TYR A 183 32.06 13.69 7.56
N LYS A 184 32.59 14.27 6.47
CA LYS A 184 31.77 14.63 5.30
C LYS A 184 31.61 13.47 4.31
N LEU A 185 32.69 12.77 3.96
CA LEU A 185 32.69 11.73 2.92
C LEU A 185 31.74 10.55 3.20
N PRO A 186 31.64 10.01 4.44
CA PRO A 186 30.70 8.93 4.73
C PRO A 186 29.23 9.31 4.46
N ARG A 187 28.89 10.60 4.40
CA ARG A 187 27.54 11.10 4.09
C ARG A 187 27.35 11.43 2.61
N ILE A 188 28.38 11.94 1.94
CA ILE A 188 28.31 12.34 0.52
C ILE A 188 28.34 11.11 -0.40
N ILE A 189 29.19 10.13 -0.11
CA ILE A 189 29.34 8.95 -0.98
C ILE A 189 28.03 8.16 -1.12
N PRO A 190 27.31 7.81 -0.03
CA PRO A 190 26.01 7.14 -0.15
C PRO A 190 24.96 7.94 -0.92
N LEU A 191 25.00 9.27 -0.85
CA LEU A 191 24.08 10.11 -1.62
C LEU A 191 24.36 10.04 -3.11
N LEU A 192 25.63 10.09 -3.49
CA LEU A 192 26.06 9.99 -4.87
C LEU A 192 25.75 8.60 -5.45
N THR A 193 26.13 7.53 -4.75
CA THR A 193 25.84 6.16 -5.19
C THR A 193 24.34 5.89 -5.26
N GLY A 194 23.58 6.38 -4.28
CA GLY A 194 22.12 6.27 -4.26
C GLY A 194 21.47 7.02 -5.43
N PHE A 195 22.01 8.19 -5.80
CA PHE A 195 21.56 8.93 -6.97
C PHE A 195 21.88 8.19 -8.26
N LEU A 196 23.10 7.66 -8.42
CA LEU A 196 23.47 6.86 -9.59
C LEU A 196 22.60 5.62 -9.75
N TYR A 197 22.28 4.92 -8.65
CA TYR A 197 21.36 3.78 -8.66
C TYR A 197 19.93 4.20 -9.03
N LEU A 198 19.45 5.32 -8.49
CA LEU A 198 18.16 5.91 -8.85
C LEU A 198 18.08 6.24 -10.35
N SER A 199 19.11 6.89 -10.89
CA SER A 199 19.22 7.23 -12.31
C SER A 199 19.28 5.99 -13.20
N ALA A 200 20.01 4.96 -12.78
CA ALA A 200 20.14 3.69 -13.49
C ALA A 200 18.80 2.94 -13.61
N LEU A 201 17.90 3.11 -12.65
CA LEU A 201 16.58 2.48 -12.63
C LEU A 201 15.45 3.36 -13.19
N GLY A 202 15.75 4.57 -13.67
CA GLY A 202 14.76 5.44 -14.28
C GLY A 202 13.82 6.14 -13.28
N TYR A 203 14.35 6.51 -12.11
CA TYR A 203 13.66 7.37 -11.13
C TYR A 203 12.27 6.88 -10.63
N PRO A 204 12.10 5.60 -10.27
CA PRO A 204 10.81 5.13 -9.75
C PRO A 204 10.44 5.85 -8.44
N VAL A 205 9.17 6.27 -8.33
CA VAL A 205 8.64 7.12 -7.23
C VAL A 205 9.08 6.66 -5.83
N SER A 206 9.06 5.35 -5.58
CA SER A 206 9.42 4.77 -4.27
C SER A 206 10.91 4.92 -3.94
N LEU A 207 11.81 4.80 -4.93
CA LEU A 207 13.25 5.04 -4.75
C LEU A 207 13.55 6.53 -4.68
N SER A 208 12.92 7.36 -5.52
CA SER A 208 13.09 8.82 -5.50
C SER A 208 12.77 9.37 -4.11
N ARG A 209 11.66 8.92 -3.51
CA ARG A 209 11.34 9.21 -2.11
C ARG A 209 12.43 8.74 -1.16
N ALA A 210 12.85 7.49 -1.24
CA ALA A 210 13.84 6.93 -0.32
C ALA A 210 15.17 7.69 -0.39
N TRP A 211 15.60 8.09 -1.59
CA TRP A 211 16.78 8.92 -1.80
C TRP A 211 16.63 10.30 -1.15
N ILE A 212 15.50 10.98 -1.37
CA ILE A 212 15.21 12.29 -0.74
C ILE A 212 15.19 12.14 0.78
N PHE A 213 14.53 11.11 1.30
CA PHE A 213 14.42 10.86 2.74
C PHE A 213 15.80 10.61 3.37
N ALA A 214 16.60 9.74 2.76
CA ALA A 214 17.98 9.48 3.19
C ALA A 214 18.87 10.73 3.05
N GLY A 215 18.68 11.51 1.98
CA GLY A 215 19.33 12.80 1.78
C GLY A 215 19.04 13.77 2.90
N MET A 216 17.78 14.02 3.21
CA MET A 216 17.39 14.90 4.30
C MET A 216 17.98 14.42 5.65
N LEU A 217 17.99 13.11 5.91
CA LEU A 217 18.60 12.54 7.12
C LEU A 217 20.12 12.73 7.19
N LEU A 218 20.83 12.57 6.08
CA LEU A 218 22.28 12.74 6.01
C LEU A 218 22.68 14.24 6.05
N PHE A 219 21.90 15.11 5.38
CA PHE A 219 22.06 16.56 5.44
C PHE A 219 21.83 17.11 6.84
N GLN A 220 20.86 16.58 7.59
CA GLN A 220 20.65 16.96 8.99
C GLN A 220 21.93 16.82 9.83
N GLY A 221 22.74 15.80 9.54
CA GLY A 221 24.03 15.57 10.18
C GLY A 221 25.07 16.60 9.74
N LEU A 222 25.10 16.96 8.45
CA LEU A 222 26.02 17.96 7.90
C LEU A 222 25.75 19.38 8.44
N PHE A 223 24.48 19.74 8.64
CA PHE A 223 24.05 21.05 9.14
C PHE A 223 23.78 21.09 10.65
N PHE A 224 24.05 19.99 11.37
CA PHE A 224 23.82 19.85 12.82
C PHE A 224 22.41 20.23 13.29
N ARG A 225 21.40 20.08 12.41
CA ARG A 225 20.01 20.43 12.69
C ARG A 225 19.16 19.17 12.73
N LYS A 226 18.49 18.92 13.85
CA LYS A 226 17.57 17.78 13.98
C LYS A 226 16.28 18.05 13.23
N LEU A 227 15.92 17.14 12.32
CA LEU A 227 14.62 17.13 11.65
C LEU A 227 13.69 16.15 12.37
N ARG A 228 12.41 16.50 12.50
CA ARG A 228 11.40 15.60 13.08
C ARG A 228 10.83 14.73 11.97
N SER A 229 10.38 13.52 12.32
CA SER A 229 9.91 12.53 11.34
C SER A 229 8.79 13.03 10.42
N VAL A 230 7.85 13.82 10.95
CA VAL A 230 6.79 14.44 10.14
C VAL A 230 7.31 15.54 9.22
N ASP A 231 8.32 16.30 9.64
CA ASP A 231 8.93 17.31 8.78
C ASP A 231 9.66 16.65 7.59
N LEU A 232 10.27 15.47 7.79
CA LEU A 232 10.87 14.65 6.73
C LEU A 232 9.80 14.08 5.77
N LEU A 233 8.69 13.56 6.33
CA LEU A 233 7.62 12.96 5.54
C LEU A 233 6.93 13.99 4.64
N LEU A 234 6.42 15.09 5.23
CA LEU A 234 5.79 16.17 4.48
C LEU A 234 6.79 16.80 3.50
N GLY A 235 8.03 16.97 3.95
CA GLY A 235 9.07 17.54 3.13
C GLY A 235 9.42 16.77 1.88
N SER A 236 9.62 15.46 2.01
CA SER A 236 9.91 14.59 0.88
C SER A 236 8.72 14.47 -0.08
N ALA A 237 7.49 14.43 0.46
CA ALA A 237 6.28 14.45 -0.35
C ALA A 237 6.18 15.74 -1.18
N TRP A 238 6.52 16.88 -0.58
CA TRP A 238 6.42 18.19 -1.24
C TRP A 238 7.44 18.34 -2.36
N ILE A 239 8.69 17.92 -2.12
CA ILE A 239 9.75 17.92 -3.15
C ILE A 239 9.32 17.07 -4.34
N LEU A 240 8.79 15.86 -4.10
CA LEU A 240 8.33 15.00 -5.19
C LEU A 240 7.17 15.60 -5.95
N TRP A 241 6.20 16.21 -5.24
CA TRP A 241 5.07 16.87 -5.88
C TRP A 241 5.51 18.05 -6.77
N ILE A 242 6.51 18.83 -6.35
CA ILE A 242 7.06 19.93 -7.18
C ILE A 242 7.73 19.39 -8.45
N VAL A 243 8.46 18.28 -8.33
CA VAL A 243 9.23 17.68 -9.45
C VAL A 243 8.32 16.95 -10.44
N ASP A 244 7.37 16.15 -9.93
CA ASP A 244 6.44 15.34 -10.71
C ASP A 244 5.03 15.37 -10.07
N PRO A 245 4.23 16.42 -10.33
CA PRO A 245 2.90 16.56 -9.73
C PRO A 245 1.93 15.41 -10.06
N PRO A 246 1.88 14.88 -11.31
CA PRO A 246 1.07 13.70 -11.63
C PRO A 246 1.43 12.47 -10.79
N GLY A 247 2.71 12.30 -10.47
CA GLY A 247 3.23 11.20 -9.65
C GLY A 247 2.57 11.08 -8.27
N PHE A 248 2.09 12.20 -7.71
CA PHE A 248 1.40 12.26 -6.41
C PHE A 248 0.10 11.43 -6.40
N TYR A 249 -0.61 11.35 -7.53
CA TYR A 249 -1.89 10.63 -7.64
C TYR A 249 -1.72 9.14 -7.93
N THR A 250 -0.48 8.65 -8.04
CA THR A 250 -0.21 7.24 -8.33
C THR A 250 -0.42 6.36 -7.11
N VAL A 251 -0.91 5.13 -7.33
CA VAL A 251 -1.07 4.12 -6.25
C VAL A 251 0.28 3.84 -5.57
N SER A 252 1.38 3.85 -6.33
CA SER A 252 2.73 3.67 -5.79
C SER A 252 3.13 4.77 -4.82
N PHE A 253 2.77 6.04 -5.07
CA PHE A 253 2.99 7.13 -4.12
C PHE A 253 2.21 6.89 -2.82
N CYS A 254 0.90 6.63 -2.93
CA CYS A 254 0.02 6.40 -1.77
C CYS A 254 0.47 5.22 -0.90
N LEU A 255 0.82 4.08 -1.50
CA LEU A 255 1.34 2.93 -0.75
C LEU A 255 2.65 3.26 -0.05
N SER A 256 3.55 3.95 -0.74
CA SER A 256 4.88 4.27 -0.24
C SER A 256 4.79 5.23 0.94
N PHE A 257 4.17 6.40 0.76
CA PHE A 257 4.00 7.40 1.81
C PHE A 257 3.06 6.92 2.93
N GLY A 258 2.01 6.18 2.58
CA GLY A 258 1.10 5.54 3.54
C GLY A 258 1.80 4.57 4.48
N ALA A 259 2.72 3.73 3.97
CA ALA A 259 3.53 2.85 4.81
C ALA A 259 4.37 3.63 5.85
N VAL A 260 5.06 4.70 5.42
CA VAL A 260 5.92 5.51 6.32
C VAL A 260 5.08 6.32 7.31
N ALA A 261 3.96 6.88 6.86
CA ALA A 261 2.99 7.53 7.75
C ALA A 261 2.47 6.54 8.80
N GLY A 262 2.08 5.33 8.39
CA GLY A 262 1.66 4.26 9.29
C GLY A 262 2.74 3.92 10.31
N ILE A 263 3.99 3.69 9.87
CA ILE A 263 5.15 3.46 10.75
C ILE A 263 5.31 4.59 11.78
N PHE A 264 5.30 5.85 11.36
CA PHE A 264 5.46 6.96 12.29
C PHE A 264 4.27 7.15 13.23
N LEU A 265 3.06 6.75 12.84
CA LEU A 265 1.86 6.94 13.66
C LEU A 265 1.68 5.81 14.68
N PHE A 266 1.82 4.56 14.21
CA PHE A 266 1.43 3.37 14.95
C PHE A 266 2.58 2.62 15.62
N SER A 267 3.84 2.84 15.22
CA SER A 267 4.95 2.03 15.75
C SER A 267 5.09 2.11 17.27
N TYR A 268 5.04 3.32 17.84
CA TYR A 268 5.09 3.51 19.28
C TYR A 268 3.85 2.96 20.01
N PRO A 269 2.60 3.29 19.62
CA PRO A 269 1.42 2.64 20.19
C PRO A 269 1.50 1.10 20.21
N ILE A 270 1.98 0.50 19.13
CA ILE A 270 2.12 -0.97 19.03
C ILE A 270 3.25 -1.48 19.92
N GLN A 271 4.39 -0.79 20.01
CA GLN A 271 5.47 -1.15 20.94
C GLN A 271 5.01 -1.11 22.40
N VAL A 272 4.17 -0.13 22.75
CA VAL A 272 3.53 -0.04 24.06
C VAL A 272 2.56 -1.21 24.26
N ALA A 273 1.75 -1.56 23.27
CA ALA A 273 0.89 -2.74 23.37
C ALA A 273 1.69 -4.06 23.51
N CYS A 274 2.86 -4.13 22.88
CA CYS A 274 3.80 -5.26 22.96
C CYS A 274 4.74 -5.21 24.17
N SER A 275 4.52 -4.33 25.15
CA SER A 275 5.43 -4.19 26.29
C SER A 275 5.36 -5.34 27.31
N PHE A 276 4.59 -6.40 27.05
CA PHE A 276 4.68 -7.68 27.76
C PHE A 276 5.90 -8.52 27.31
N LEU A 277 6.42 -8.28 26.10
CA LEU A 277 7.68 -8.88 25.66
C LEU A 277 8.83 -8.18 26.38
N SER A 278 9.63 -8.95 27.13
CA SER A 278 10.78 -8.44 27.87
C SER A 278 11.80 -7.80 26.93
N ASP A 279 12.28 -6.62 27.30
CA ASP A 279 13.37 -5.91 26.59
C ASP A 279 14.76 -6.42 27.04
N GLU A 280 14.83 -7.41 27.94
CA GLU A 280 16.10 -7.96 28.47
C GLU A 280 16.91 -8.70 27.40
N ASN A 281 16.24 -9.38 26.46
CA ASN A 281 16.90 -10.11 25.38
C ASN A 281 16.94 -9.27 24.10
N ARG A 282 18.13 -9.16 23.48
CA ARG A 282 18.32 -8.46 22.21
C ARG A 282 17.44 -9.01 21.09
N MET A 283 17.14 -10.31 21.12
CA MET A 283 16.26 -10.96 20.14
C MET A 283 14.79 -10.59 20.32
N THR A 284 14.27 -10.52 21.55
CA THR A 284 12.88 -10.10 21.79
C THR A 284 12.68 -8.63 21.46
N SER A 285 13.68 -7.78 21.75
CA SER A 285 13.66 -6.37 21.33
C SER A 285 13.63 -6.21 19.81
N PHE A 286 14.46 -6.97 19.07
CA PHE A 286 14.45 -6.98 17.61
C PHE A 286 13.12 -7.46 17.03
N LEU A 287 12.54 -8.54 17.56
CA LEU A 287 11.24 -9.05 17.10
C LEU A 287 10.12 -8.04 17.37
N LYS A 288 10.11 -7.40 18.55
CA LYS A 288 9.14 -6.36 18.92
C LYS A 288 9.23 -5.15 17.98
N GLU A 289 10.44 -4.71 17.63
CA GLU A 289 10.65 -3.61 16.69
C GLU A 289 10.17 -3.98 15.28
N ASN A 290 10.59 -5.12 14.73
CA ASN A 290 10.20 -5.55 13.38
C ASN A 290 8.70 -5.83 13.27
N LEU A 291 8.08 -6.42 14.30
CA LEU A 291 6.64 -6.64 14.35
C LEU A 291 5.90 -5.30 14.36
N SER A 292 6.34 -4.36 15.20
CA SER A 292 5.76 -3.02 15.27
C SER A 292 5.85 -2.30 13.93
N VAL A 293 7.01 -2.32 13.27
CA VAL A 293 7.21 -1.69 11.96
C VAL A 293 6.35 -2.34 10.89
N SER A 294 6.34 -3.68 10.80
CA SER A 294 5.57 -4.41 9.79
C SER A 294 4.07 -4.22 9.95
N PHE A 295 3.56 -4.30 11.17
CA PHE A 295 2.15 -4.09 11.48
C PHE A 295 1.74 -2.63 11.21
N SER A 296 2.57 -1.65 11.59
CA SER A 296 2.33 -0.24 11.31
C SER A 296 2.29 0.08 9.82
N ALA A 297 3.23 -0.48 9.05
CA ALA A 297 3.26 -0.33 7.59
C ALA A 297 2.03 -0.98 6.94
N GLY A 298 1.62 -2.16 7.42
CA GLY A 298 0.39 -2.83 7.01
C GLY A 298 -0.84 -1.96 7.24
N LEU A 299 -1.00 -1.39 8.43
CA LEU A 299 -2.10 -0.46 8.73
C LEU A 299 -2.06 0.80 7.85
N GLY A 300 -0.88 1.34 7.58
CA GLY A 300 -0.74 2.52 6.71
C GLY A 300 -1.06 2.26 5.24
N THR A 301 -0.92 1.02 4.77
CA THR A 301 -1.12 0.64 3.36
C THR A 301 -2.46 -0.04 3.09
N MET A 302 -3.09 -0.63 4.11
CA MET A 302 -4.33 -1.40 3.99
C MET A 302 -5.46 -0.63 3.28
N PRO A 303 -5.77 0.65 3.59
CA PRO A 303 -6.83 1.37 2.88
C PRO A 303 -6.56 1.47 1.37
N VAL A 304 -5.32 1.79 1.00
CA VAL A 304 -4.92 1.91 -0.41
C VAL A 304 -4.98 0.55 -1.10
N LEU A 305 -4.56 -0.53 -0.42
CA LEU A 305 -4.63 -1.88 -0.98
C LEU A 305 -6.08 -2.34 -1.21
N LEU A 306 -6.97 -2.05 -0.26
CA LEU A 306 -8.40 -2.37 -0.37
C LEU A 306 -9.07 -1.58 -1.50
N PHE A 307 -8.83 -0.27 -1.62
CA PHE A 307 -9.44 0.55 -2.67
C PHE A 307 -8.85 0.30 -4.06
N ALA A 308 -7.53 0.11 -4.16
CA ALA A 308 -6.86 0.00 -5.46
C ALA A 308 -6.84 -1.44 -6.03
N PHE A 309 -6.78 -2.45 -5.15
CA PHE A 309 -6.64 -3.85 -5.56
C PHE A 309 -7.74 -4.77 -5.03
N GLY A 310 -8.69 -4.28 -4.23
CA GLY A 310 -9.80 -5.07 -3.72
C GLY A 310 -9.37 -6.27 -2.87
N SER A 311 -8.12 -6.30 -2.40
CA SER A 311 -7.53 -7.47 -1.76
C SER A 311 -6.50 -7.07 -0.72
N PHE A 312 -6.35 -7.91 0.29
CA PHE A 312 -5.36 -7.73 1.35
C PHE A 312 -4.86 -9.09 1.84
N SER A 313 -3.57 -9.15 2.18
CA SER A 313 -2.94 -10.33 2.78
C SER A 313 -2.75 -10.07 4.27
N PHE A 314 -3.66 -10.62 5.09
CA PHE A 314 -3.56 -10.50 6.55
C PHE A 314 -2.33 -11.21 7.11
N GLY A 315 -1.85 -12.21 6.38
CA GLY A 315 -0.64 -12.97 6.64
C GLY A 315 0.69 -12.26 6.42
N SER A 316 0.65 -11.18 5.64
CA SER A 316 1.85 -10.45 5.22
C SER A 316 2.72 -9.99 6.38
N ILE A 317 2.12 -9.71 7.54
CA ILE A 317 2.83 -9.23 8.73
C ILE A 317 3.76 -10.32 9.28
N LEU A 318 3.28 -11.56 9.37
CA LEU A 318 4.07 -12.70 9.83
C LEU A 318 5.15 -13.06 8.81
N LEU A 319 4.80 -13.04 7.52
CA LEU A 319 5.76 -13.36 6.47
C LEU A 319 6.88 -12.31 6.38
N ASN A 320 6.54 -11.02 6.51
CA ASN A 320 7.51 -9.93 6.51
C ASN A 320 8.48 -9.98 7.69
N LEU A 321 8.07 -10.54 8.84
CA LEU A 321 8.96 -10.72 10.00
C LEU A 321 10.14 -11.65 9.70
N ILE A 322 10.00 -12.55 8.73
CA ILE A 322 11.04 -13.49 8.29
C ILE A 322 11.72 -12.98 7.03
N VAL A 323 10.91 -12.60 6.03
CA VAL A 323 11.38 -12.27 4.67
C VAL A 323 12.11 -10.93 4.62
N VAL A 324 11.69 -9.91 5.39
CA VAL A 324 12.34 -8.59 5.35
C VAL A 324 13.74 -8.62 5.98
N PRO A 325 13.97 -9.25 7.17
CA PRO A 325 15.33 -9.44 7.68
C PRO A 325 16.21 -10.26 6.74
N LEU A 326 15.66 -11.31 6.13
CA LEU A 326 16.39 -12.12 5.14
C LEU A 326 16.81 -11.26 3.93
N ALA A 327 15.92 -10.42 3.40
CA ALA A 327 16.25 -9.47 2.34
C ALA A 327 17.31 -8.45 2.78
N GLY A 328 17.28 -8.05 4.06
CA GLY A 328 18.29 -7.19 4.69
C GLY A 328 19.70 -7.78 4.68
N ILE A 329 19.84 -9.11 4.70
CA ILE A 329 21.12 -9.84 4.61
C ILE A 329 21.46 -10.19 3.16
N LEU A 330 20.46 -10.59 2.37
CA LEU A 330 20.62 -11.01 0.99
C LEU A 330 21.07 -9.86 0.08
N LEU A 331 20.42 -8.69 0.15
CA LEU A 331 20.70 -7.57 -0.75
C LEU A 331 22.14 -7.05 -0.66
N PRO A 332 22.73 -6.86 0.53
CA PRO A 332 24.13 -6.45 0.66
C PRO A 332 25.09 -7.44 0.03
N ILE A 333 24.88 -8.74 0.29
CA ILE A 333 25.71 -9.81 -0.27
C ILE A 333 25.57 -9.82 -1.79
N LEU A 334 24.34 -9.73 -2.32
CA LEU A 334 24.07 -9.64 -3.75
C LEU A 334 24.79 -8.46 -4.42
N TYR A 335 24.72 -7.26 -3.83
CA TYR A 335 25.43 -6.08 -4.35
C TYR A 335 26.96 -6.26 -4.28
N PHE A 336 27.45 -6.87 -3.20
CA PHE A 336 28.87 -7.14 -3.03
C PHE A 336 29.40 -8.15 -4.05
N SER A 337 28.66 -9.25 -4.29
CA SER A 337 28.95 -10.25 -5.33
C SER A 337 29.06 -9.61 -6.71
N LEU A 338 28.13 -8.72 -7.07
CA LEU A 338 28.15 -7.99 -8.34
C LEU A 338 29.39 -7.09 -8.46
N ILE A 339 29.80 -6.41 -7.38
CA ILE A 339 30.97 -5.52 -7.38
C ILE A 339 32.26 -6.33 -7.53
N ILE A 340 32.44 -7.42 -6.78
CA ILE A 340 33.63 -8.28 -6.88
C ILE A 340 33.74 -8.88 -8.28
N GLN A 341 32.63 -9.39 -8.83
CA GLN A 341 32.59 -9.94 -10.18
C GLN A 341 33.05 -8.91 -11.23
N LYS A 342 32.59 -7.66 -11.09
CA LYS A 342 32.97 -6.55 -11.98
C LYS A 342 34.46 -6.21 -11.89
N ILE A 343 35.09 -6.33 -10.71
CA ILE A 343 36.53 -6.07 -10.50
C ILE A 343 37.40 -7.22 -11.05
N LYS A 344 36.79 -8.29 -11.62
CA LYS A 344 37.45 -9.48 -12.15
C LYS A 344 38.22 -10.31 -11.10
N LEU A 345 37.87 -10.16 -9.82
CA LEU A 345 38.36 -11.02 -8.74
C LEU A 345 37.51 -12.29 -8.65
N THR A 346 37.46 -13.06 -9.75
CA THR A 346 36.52 -14.19 -9.92
C THR A 346 36.69 -15.28 -8.86
N ALA A 347 37.93 -15.60 -8.45
CA ALA A 347 38.20 -16.58 -7.40
C ALA A 347 37.56 -16.22 -6.05
N PHE A 348 37.38 -14.93 -5.77
CA PHE A 348 36.67 -14.46 -4.57
C PHE A 348 35.17 -14.32 -4.78
N ALA A 349 34.69 -14.23 -6.03
CA ALA A 349 33.28 -14.02 -6.33
C ALA A 349 32.43 -15.30 -6.13
N GLU A 350 32.98 -16.46 -6.49
CA GLU A 350 32.29 -17.77 -6.39
C GLU A 350 31.68 -18.07 -5.02
N PRO A 351 32.40 -17.95 -3.88
CA PRO A 351 31.80 -18.22 -2.57
C PRO A 351 30.65 -17.26 -2.23
N PHE A 352 30.76 -15.98 -2.60
CA PHE A 352 29.67 -15.02 -2.38
C PHE A 352 28.47 -15.29 -3.28
N TRP A 353 28.67 -15.71 -4.53
CA TRP A 353 27.57 -16.14 -5.40
C TRP A 353 26.88 -17.40 -4.88
N SER A 354 27.63 -18.36 -4.33
CA SER A 354 27.06 -19.56 -3.71
C SER A 354 26.20 -19.20 -2.48
N ILE A 355 26.69 -18.31 -1.61
CA ILE A 355 25.91 -17.80 -0.47
C ILE A 355 24.66 -17.04 -0.97
N THR A 356 24.82 -16.21 -2.00
CA THR A 356 23.72 -15.45 -2.60
C THR A 356 22.65 -16.40 -3.13
N GLU A 357 23.05 -17.46 -3.85
CA GLU A 357 22.13 -18.45 -4.38
C GLU A 357 21.40 -19.20 -3.26
N PHE A 358 22.13 -19.64 -2.23
CA PHE A 358 21.54 -20.31 -1.08
C PHE A 358 20.48 -19.46 -0.40
N LEU A 359 20.77 -18.17 -0.16
CA LEU A 359 19.81 -17.23 0.43
C LEU A 359 18.60 -16.97 -0.48
N ILE A 360 18.81 -16.90 -1.80
CA ILE A 360 17.70 -16.78 -2.76
C ILE A 360 16.83 -18.04 -2.77
N GLN A 361 17.42 -19.23 -2.71
CA GLN A 361 16.68 -20.48 -2.63
C GLN A 361 15.86 -20.57 -1.33
N ILE A 362 16.43 -20.15 -0.19
CA ILE A 362 15.68 -20.02 1.07
C ILE A 362 14.52 -19.03 0.91
N LEU A 363 14.77 -17.86 0.30
CA LEU A 363 13.72 -16.87 0.06
C LEU A 363 12.59 -17.44 -0.80
N ILE A 364 12.92 -18.18 -1.86
CA ILE A 364 11.93 -18.84 -2.73
C ILE A 364 11.14 -19.88 -1.95
N TYR A 365 11.83 -20.79 -1.25
CA TYR A 365 11.21 -21.86 -0.48
C TYR A 365 10.27 -21.33 0.62
N LEU A 366 10.72 -20.33 1.39
CA LEU A 366 9.90 -19.68 2.41
C LEU A 366 8.70 -18.98 1.78
N SER A 367 8.90 -18.30 0.65
CA SER A 367 7.80 -17.61 -0.05
C SER A 367 6.76 -18.61 -0.55
N GLU A 368 7.15 -19.73 -1.13
CA GLU A 368 6.21 -20.72 -1.70
C GLU A 368 5.47 -21.51 -0.61
N THR A 369 6.18 -21.91 0.45
CA THR A 369 5.64 -22.73 1.53
C THR A 369 4.78 -21.89 2.48
N LEU A 370 5.31 -20.75 2.95
CA LEU A 370 4.63 -19.93 3.96
C LEU A 370 3.52 -19.06 3.37
N SER A 371 3.58 -18.68 2.08
CA SER A 371 2.46 -17.92 1.50
C SER A 371 1.17 -18.74 1.43
N GLN A 372 1.26 -20.07 1.34
CA GLN A 372 0.09 -20.94 1.37
C GLN A 372 -0.50 -21.09 2.78
N SER A 373 0.35 -21.31 3.78
CA SER A 373 -0.10 -21.57 5.16
C SER A 373 -0.37 -20.30 5.96
N LEU A 374 0.44 -19.26 5.76
CA LEU A 374 0.40 -18.02 6.53
C LEU A 374 -0.08 -16.81 5.74
N GLY A 375 -0.25 -16.88 4.42
CA GLY A 375 -0.58 -15.70 3.59
C GLY A 375 -1.94 -15.08 3.89
N PHE A 376 -2.93 -15.88 4.33
CA PHE A 376 -4.31 -15.44 4.60
C PHE A 376 -4.82 -14.41 3.59
N TYR A 377 -4.55 -14.65 2.31
CA TYR A 377 -4.94 -13.76 1.22
C TYR A 377 -6.45 -13.82 1.02
N LYS A 378 -7.08 -12.66 0.90
CA LYS A 378 -8.51 -12.59 0.60
C LYS A 378 -8.83 -11.43 -0.32
N GLU A 379 -9.65 -11.71 -1.33
CA GLU A 379 -10.29 -10.72 -2.18
C GLU A 379 -11.60 -10.31 -1.51
N MET A 380 -11.77 -9.01 -1.30
CA MET A 380 -12.88 -8.46 -0.51
C MET A 380 -14.14 -8.26 -1.35
N GLY A 381 -14.03 -8.06 -2.68
CA GLY A 381 -15.19 -7.80 -3.53
C GLY A 381 -16.05 -6.65 -3.00
N ASP A 382 -17.36 -6.87 -2.82
CA ASP A 382 -18.27 -5.88 -2.26
C ASP A 382 -18.08 -5.62 -0.75
N ALA A 383 -17.31 -6.47 -0.05
CA ALA A 383 -17.02 -6.34 1.38
C ALA A 383 -15.95 -5.27 1.71
N ILE A 384 -15.47 -4.49 0.74
CA ILE A 384 -14.44 -3.46 0.95
C ILE A 384 -14.82 -2.50 2.09
N TRP A 385 -16.10 -2.12 2.22
CA TRP A 385 -16.58 -1.25 3.29
C TRP A 385 -16.45 -1.87 4.68
N ILE A 386 -16.67 -3.17 4.82
CA ILE A 386 -16.41 -3.90 6.07
C ILE A 386 -14.90 -3.91 6.34
N GLY A 387 -14.09 -4.08 5.30
CA GLY A 387 -12.63 -3.94 5.34
C GLY A 387 -12.17 -2.61 5.96
N ILE A 388 -12.74 -1.51 5.48
CA ILE A 388 -12.42 -0.15 5.94
C ILE A 388 -12.94 0.08 7.36
N ALA A 389 -14.17 -0.32 7.66
CA ALA A 389 -14.74 -0.20 9.00
C ALA A 389 -13.90 -0.97 10.04
N GLY A 390 -13.50 -2.21 9.71
CA GLY A 390 -12.62 -3.00 10.56
C GLY A 390 -11.23 -2.37 10.71
N TRP A 391 -10.67 -1.78 9.65
CA TRP A 391 -9.43 -1.00 9.74
C TRP A 391 -9.54 0.20 10.69
N VAL A 392 -10.63 0.98 10.62
CA VAL A 392 -10.88 2.11 11.53
C VAL A 392 -10.98 1.62 12.98
N LEU A 393 -11.75 0.56 13.24
CA LEU A 393 -11.88 -0.04 14.57
C LEU A 393 -10.54 -0.52 15.12
N LEU A 394 -9.72 -1.15 14.28
CA LEU A 394 -8.38 -1.61 14.62
C LEU A 394 -7.48 -0.43 15.01
N CYS A 395 -7.47 0.65 14.22
CA CYS A 395 -6.69 1.86 14.50
C CYS A 395 -7.12 2.51 15.83
N ILE A 396 -8.43 2.66 16.06
CA ILE A 396 -8.98 3.23 17.29
C ILE A 396 -8.63 2.33 18.49
N GLY A 397 -8.79 1.01 18.35
CA GLY A 397 -8.46 0.03 19.38
C GLY A 397 -7.00 0.13 19.85
N ILE A 398 -6.05 0.23 18.93
CA ILE A 398 -4.62 0.41 19.26
C ILE A 398 -4.39 1.71 20.04
N PHE A 399 -4.98 2.82 19.59
CA PHE A 399 -4.81 4.11 20.24
C PHE A 399 -5.43 4.13 21.64
N LEU A 400 -6.65 3.63 21.81
CA LEU A 400 -7.32 3.55 23.10
C LEU A 400 -6.56 2.65 24.07
N HIS A 401 -6.13 1.47 23.62
CA HIS A 401 -5.36 0.54 24.43
C HIS A 401 -4.03 1.15 24.86
N SER A 402 -3.25 1.68 23.91
CA SER A 402 -1.94 2.27 24.22
C SER A 402 -2.07 3.49 25.16
N HIS A 403 -3.12 4.31 25.01
CA HIS A 403 -3.41 5.40 25.95
C HIS A 403 -3.77 4.89 27.35
N PHE A 404 -4.62 3.86 27.43
CA PHE A 404 -5.00 3.22 28.69
C PHE A 404 -3.77 2.63 29.41
N MET A 405 -2.93 1.91 28.68
CA MET A 405 -1.70 1.30 29.22
C MET A 405 -0.71 2.34 29.73
N GLU A 406 -0.52 3.43 28.98
CA GLU A 406 0.39 4.49 29.40
C GLU A 406 -0.10 5.23 30.65
N LYS A 407 -1.41 5.53 30.71
CA LYS A 407 -2.03 6.22 31.84
C LYS A 407 -1.98 5.39 33.12
N ASN A 408 -2.20 4.08 33.02
CA ASN A 408 -2.39 3.22 34.20
C ASN A 408 -1.13 2.47 34.66
N PHE A 409 -0.17 2.20 33.77
CA PHE A 409 0.98 1.34 34.09
C PHE A 409 2.36 1.98 33.85
N LEU A 410 2.53 2.82 32.82
CA LEU A 410 3.86 3.32 32.42
C LEU A 410 4.23 4.71 32.99
N ARG A 411 3.28 5.46 33.56
CA ARG A 411 3.56 6.83 34.04
C ARG A 411 4.49 6.90 35.27
N ASN A 412 4.81 5.77 35.91
CA ASN A 412 5.60 5.69 37.15
C ASN A 412 6.83 4.76 37.12
N THR A 413 7.30 4.30 35.95
CA THR A 413 8.62 3.65 35.90
C THR A 413 9.70 4.74 36.02
N PRO A 414 10.61 4.70 37.01
CA PRO A 414 11.74 5.62 37.05
C PRO A 414 12.52 5.44 35.75
N LYS A 415 12.78 6.55 35.06
CA LYS A 415 13.51 6.59 33.79
C LYS A 415 14.84 5.85 33.94
N HIS A 416 14.91 4.59 33.51
CA HIS A 416 16.19 3.94 33.30
C HIS A 416 16.91 4.75 32.23
N LYS A 417 18.05 5.34 32.64
CA LYS A 417 19.02 5.96 31.74
C LYS A 417 19.29 4.98 30.60
N LEU A 418 18.89 5.33 29.37
CA LEU A 418 19.55 4.79 28.19
C LEU A 418 21.03 5.16 28.31
N THR A 419 21.85 4.16 28.61
CA THR A 419 23.30 4.23 28.65
C THR A 419 23.80 4.57 27.25
N VAL A 420 23.94 5.86 26.96
CA VAL A 420 24.91 6.33 25.99
C VAL A 420 26.26 6.15 26.67
N SER A 421 27.05 5.18 26.18
CA SER A 421 28.42 4.96 26.61
C SER A 421 29.22 6.25 26.49
N LYS A 422 29.49 6.91 27.62
CA LYS A 422 30.58 7.87 27.73
C LYS A 422 31.85 7.09 28.02
N MET A 423 32.83 7.20 27.13
CA MET A 423 34.24 6.84 27.40
C MET A 423 34.72 7.55 28.68
N PRO A 424 35.63 6.95 29.46
CA PRO A 424 36.09 7.51 30.72
C PRO A 424 37.08 8.64 30.46
N SER A 425 36.75 9.85 30.93
CA SER A 425 37.74 10.92 31.10
C SER A 425 38.34 10.80 32.49
N HIS A 426 39.67 10.69 32.53
CA HIS A 426 40.51 10.58 33.71
C HIS A 426 40.12 11.55 34.84
N LYS A 427 40.12 11.02 36.07
CA LYS A 427 40.17 11.80 37.30
C LYS A 427 41.54 12.49 37.39
N LEU A 428 41.55 13.81 37.58
CA LEU A 428 42.60 14.47 38.34
C LEU A 428 41.94 15.07 39.58
N SER A 429 42.32 14.52 40.72
CA SER A 429 42.06 14.98 42.07
C SER A 429 43.00 16.14 42.42
N ALA A 430 42.46 17.18 43.07
CA ALA A 430 43.23 18.00 43.99
C ALA A 430 42.28 18.52 45.07
N GLU A 431 42.55 18.09 46.30
CA GLU A 431 42.03 18.61 47.55
C GLU A 431 42.39 20.10 47.70
N VAL A 432 41.66 20.81 48.57
CA VAL A 432 42.21 21.56 49.74
C VAL A 432 41.09 22.43 50.33
N SER A 433 40.67 22.04 51.53
CA SER A 433 40.43 22.86 52.74
C SER A 433 40.01 24.34 52.61
N GLY A 434 38.99 24.77 53.37
CA GLY A 434 38.98 26.14 53.92
C GLY A 434 37.63 26.67 54.42
N ARG A 435 37.57 26.94 55.72
CA ARG A 435 36.44 27.44 56.54
C ARG A 435 35.86 28.82 56.17
N ASN A 436 34.55 28.93 56.39
CA ASN A 436 33.74 30.02 57.00
C ASN A 436 34.34 31.44 57.21
N SER A 437 33.67 32.40 56.54
CA SER A 437 33.12 33.70 56.99
C SER A 437 33.42 34.27 58.40
N LYS A 438 33.82 35.57 58.47
CA LYS A 438 33.01 36.74 58.93
C LYS A 438 33.90 37.95 59.33
N GLY A 439 33.49 39.18 58.94
CA GLY A 439 33.53 40.37 59.83
C GLY A 439 34.20 41.67 59.35
N ALA A 440 33.37 42.73 59.23
CA ALA A 440 33.60 44.17 59.54
C ALA A 440 34.07 45.21 58.47
N ASP A 441 33.25 46.28 58.35
CA ASP A 441 33.35 47.60 57.64
C ASP A 441 34.20 48.66 58.43
N PRO A 442 34.36 49.99 58.06
CA PRO A 442 33.96 50.81 56.86
C PRO A 442 34.97 51.87 56.27
N SER A 443 34.71 52.34 55.02
CA SER A 443 34.94 53.68 54.36
C SER A 443 36.36 54.30 54.13
N PRO A 444 36.55 55.34 53.25
CA PRO A 444 36.01 55.64 51.89
C PRO A 444 37.10 56.12 50.85
N LEU A 445 36.67 56.38 49.59
CA LEU A 445 37.31 57.14 48.48
C LEU A 445 38.34 56.44 47.57
N ASP A 446 37.97 56.17 46.31
CA ASP A 446 38.55 56.82 45.12
C ASP A 446 37.80 56.40 43.82
N PRO A 447 37.59 57.31 42.84
CA PRO A 447 36.95 57.03 41.57
C PRO A 447 38.01 56.90 40.46
N ASP A 448 38.30 55.68 40.01
CA ASP A 448 38.78 55.37 38.65
C ASP A 448 39.31 53.93 38.61
N SER A 449 38.49 52.98 38.15
CA SER A 449 38.98 51.78 37.46
C SER A 449 37.84 50.99 36.82
N ALA A 450 37.93 50.91 35.49
CA ALA A 450 37.53 49.80 34.62
C ALA A 450 36.29 48.96 34.99
N PHE A 451 35.23 49.11 34.17
CA PHE A 451 34.13 48.16 34.01
C PHE A 451 34.60 46.70 33.90
N PRO A 452 34.02 45.78 34.70
CA PRO A 452 33.98 44.36 34.34
C PRO A 452 32.55 43.93 33.95
N GLU A 453 32.48 43.12 32.90
CA GLU A 453 31.27 42.47 32.37
C GLU A 453 30.43 41.77 33.45
N ILE A 454 29.23 42.28 33.72
CA ILE A 454 28.26 41.63 34.60
C ILE A 454 27.48 40.56 33.83
N ASP A 455 28.00 39.33 33.96
CA ASP A 455 27.29 38.09 34.26
C ASP A 455 25.96 37.76 33.53
N ASN A 456 26.11 37.31 32.28
CA ASN A 456 25.04 36.61 31.54
C ASN A 456 24.65 35.24 32.14
N SER A 457 25.38 34.71 33.13
CA SER A 457 25.13 33.39 33.71
C SER A 457 24.09 33.44 34.83
N ILE A 458 24.05 34.53 35.63
CA ILE A 458 23.06 34.74 36.69
C ILE A 458 21.66 34.97 36.11
N ARG A 459 21.54 35.76 35.02
CA ARG A 459 20.24 36.00 34.36
C ARG A 459 19.65 34.72 33.76
N LYS A 460 20.52 33.84 33.25
CA LYS A 460 20.13 32.55 32.70
C LYS A 460 19.70 31.56 33.79
N ARG A 461 20.39 31.52 34.93
CA ARG A 461 19.97 30.72 36.10
C ARG A 461 18.64 31.19 36.67
N LYS A 462 18.46 32.50 36.84
CA LYS A 462 17.21 33.05 37.40
C LYS A 462 16.02 32.78 36.46
N TYR A 463 16.23 32.83 35.13
CA TYR A 463 15.21 32.46 34.16
C TYR A 463 14.91 30.94 34.16
N GLU A 464 15.92 30.08 34.26
CA GLU A 464 15.77 28.61 34.34
C GLU A 464 15.12 28.15 35.66
N GLU A 465 15.36 28.85 36.76
CA GLU A 465 14.79 28.57 38.07
C GLU A 465 13.33 29.04 38.17
N THR A 466 13.02 30.19 37.55
CA THR A 466 11.63 30.67 37.43
C THR A 466 10.82 29.78 36.48
N THR A 467 11.40 29.28 35.38
CA THR A 467 10.70 28.29 34.51
C THR A 467 10.55 26.93 35.16
N LYS A 468 11.50 26.48 36.00
CA LYS A 468 11.34 25.26 36.81
C LYS A 468 10.25 25.39 37.87
N ASN A 469 10.16 26.54 38.53
CA ASN A 469 9.12 26.76 39.54
C ASN A 469 7.72 26.92 38.93
N ILE A 470 7.59 27.55 37.75
CA ILE A 470 6.32 27.60 37.01
C ILE A 470 5.93 26.20 36.49
N GLN A 471 6.90 25.38 36.03
CA GLN A 471 6.62 23.99 35.61
C GLN A 471 6.26 23.07 36.78
N ASN A 472 6.76 23.32 37.99
CA ASN A 472 6.46 22.50 39.17
C ASN A 472 5.12 22.89 39.83
N LEU A 473 4.68 24.14 39.71
CA LEU A 473 3.39 24.59 40.27
C LEU A 473 2.17 24.12 39.48
N GLU A 474 2.29 23.86 38.17
CA GLU A 474 1.22 23.26 37.36
C GLU A 474 1.08 21.73 37.52
N TYR A 475 2.03 21.06 38.20
CA TYR A 475 2.03 19.58 38.30
C TYR A 475 1.39 19.01 39.57
N ASN A 476 0.98 19.87 40.53
CA ASN A 476 0.50 19.42 41.85
C ASN A 476 -1.01 19.53 42.09
N LYS A 477 -1.84 19.64 41.04
CA LYS A 477 -3.30 19.65 41.21
C LYS A 477 -3.97 18.67 40.24
N PHE A 478 -4.72 17.72 40.82
CA PHE A 478 -5.52 16.64 40.19
C PHE A 478 -4.67 15.44 39.71
N GLU A 479 -4.92 14.17 40.07
CA GLU A 479 -6.16 13.51 40.48
C GLU A 479 -5.82 12.15 41.14
N ASN A 480 -6.45 11.87 42.27
CA ASN A 480 -6.48 10.58 42.92
C ASN A 480 -7.44 9.66 42.13
N LYS A 481 -6.97 8.65 41.36
CA LYS A 481 -7.87 7.69 40.68
C LYS A 481 -7.22 6.32 40.43
N ARG A 482 -7.76 5.31 41.14
CA ARG A 482 -7.69 3.83 40.97
C ARG A 482 -6.41 3.23 40.36
N ARG A 483 -5.54 2.70 41.21
CA ARG A 483 -4.39 1.84 40.84
C ARG A 483 -4.88 0.41 40.54
N PHE A 484 -4.86 -0.02 39.28
CA PHE A 484 -4.93 -1.46 38.96
C PHE A 484 -3.61 -2.14 39.38
N LYS A 485 -3.70 -3.30 40.05
CA LYS A 485 -2.51 -4.07 40.49
C LYS A 485 -1.67 -4.48 39.27
N LYS A 486 -0.32 -4.50 39.38
CA LYS A 486 0.62 -5.01 38.35
C LYS A 486 0.23 -6.40 37.81
N LYS A 487 -0.47 -7.24 38.60
CA LYS A 487 -1.00 -8.55 38.16
C LYS A 487 -2.07 -8.49 37.07
N SER A 488 -2.80 -7.37 36.92
CA SER A 488 -3.85 -7.21 35.90
C SER A 488 -3.29 -6.82 34.52
N TYR A 489 -2.02 -6.44 34.44
CA TYR A 489 -1.35 -6.04 33.20
C TYR A 489 -1.37 -7.11 32.09
N PRO A 490 -0.94 -8.37 32.32
CA PRO A 490 -0.97 -9.40 31.28
C PRO A 490 -2.39 -9.71 30.79
N PHE A 491 -3.40 -9.61 31.67
CA PHE A 491 -4.80 -9.83 31.30
C PHE A 491 -5.29 -8.80 30.26
N PHE A 492 -5.00 -7.51 30.45
CA PHE A 492 -5.38 -6.47 29.49
C PHE A 492 -4.61 -6.57 28.16
N CYS A 493 -3.35 -7.02 28.19
CA CYS A 493 -2.61 -7.32 26.96
C CYS A 493 -3.25 -8.47 26.20
N VAL A 494 -3.55 -9.60 26.87
CA VAL A 494 -4.20 -10.76 26.25
C VAL A 494 -5.54 -10.38 25.64
N LEU A 495 -6.38 -9.63 26.36
CA LEU A 495 -7.67 -9.16 25.84
C LEU A 495 -7.53 -8.29 24.58
N PHE A 496 -6.50 -7.45 24.52
CA PHE A 496 -6.19 -6.63 23.35
C PHE A 496 -5.77 -7.48 22.13
N PHE A 497 -4.88 -8.46 22.33
CA PHE A 497 -4.49 -9.36 21.24
C PHE A 497 -5.66 -10.22 20.75
N ILE A 498 -6.51 -10.70 21.66
CA ILE A 498 -7.75 -11.43 21.29
C ILE A 498 -8.69 -10.52 20.49
N SER A 499 -8.86 -9.26 20.90
CA SER A 499 -9.69 -8.30 20.17
C SER A 499 -9.13 -8.00 18.77
N ILE A 500 -7.82 -7.75 18.65
CA ILE A 500 -7.17 -7.54 17.35
C ILE A 500 -7.30 -8.78 16.47
N PHE A 501 -7.02 -9.96 17.03
CA PHE A 501 -7.12 -11.21 16.30
C PHE A 501 -8.56 -11.48 15.85
N GLY A 502 -9.54 -11.23 16.72
CA GLY A 502 -10.96 -11.30 16.40
C GLY A 502 -11.35 -10.37 15.25
N ILE A 503 -10.88 -9.12 15.25
CA ILE A 503 -11.10 -8.18 14.15
C ILE A 503 -10.47 -8.71 12.85
N HIS A 504 -9.25 -9.27 12.89
CA HIS A 504 -8.60 -9.84 11.70
C HIS A 504 -9.36 -11.06 11.16
N VAL A 505 -9.86 -11.95 12.05
CA VAL A 505 -10.66 -13.11 11.67
C VAL A 505 -11.99 -12.67 11.06
N LEU A 506 -12.69 -11.71 11.66
CA LEU A 506 -13.92 -11.13 11.11
C LEU A 506 -13.67 -10.49 9.74
N LEU A 507 -12.59 -9.72 9.59
CA LEU A 507 -12.18 -9.13 8.33
C LEU A 507 -11.90 -10.19 7.26
N TYR A 508 -11.20 -11.27 7.62
CA TYR A 508 -10.92 -12.39 6.73
C TYR A 508 -12.19 -13.15 6.31
N GLN A 509 -13.16 -13.31 7.21
CA GLN A 509 -14.44 -13.96 6.92
C GLN A 509 -15.44 -13.05 6.20
N SER A 510 -15.26 -11.73 6.26
CA SER A 510 -16.21 -10.74 5.74
C SER A 510 -16.63 -10.97 4.28
N PRO A 511 -15.78 -11.43 3.34
CA PRO A 511 -16.21 -11.63 1.97
C PRO A 511 -17.11 -12.86 1.80
N ASN A 512 -17.09 -13.80 2.76
CA ASN A 512 -17.98 -14.95 2.76
C ASN A 512 -19.39 -14.59 3.30
N LEU A 513 -19.56 -13.41 3.93
CA LEU A 513 -20.85 -12.93 4.43
C LEU A 513 -21.73 -12.35 3.31
N PHE A 514 -21.10 -11.93 2.21
CA PHE A 514 -21.81 -11.54 1.00
C PHE A 514 -21.92 -12.75 0.09
N PRO A 515 -23.14 -13.20 -0.29
CA PRO A 515 -23.27 -14.23 -1.29
C PRO A 515 -22.62 -13.73 -2.59
N THR A 516 -21.72 -14.54 -3.15
CA THR A 516 -21.21 -14.31 -4.50
C THR A 516 -22.38 -14.56 -5.46
N GLU A 517 -23.19 -13.55 -5.72
CA GLU A 517 -24.22 -13.63 -6.73
C GLU A 517 -23.56 -13.89 -8.10
N ASN A 518 -24.24 -14.75 -8.86
CA ASN A 518 -23.97 -15.16 -10.22
C ASN A 518 -23.04 -14.23 -11.00
N ARG A 519 -21.89 -14.77 -11.43
CA ARG A 519 -20.93 -14.01 -12.26
C ARG A 519 -21.40 -14.03 -13.69
N ILE A 520 -21.90 -12.89 -14.17
CA ILE A 520 -22.24 -12.68 -15.58
C ILE A 520 -21.12 -11.86 -16.20
N VAL A 521 -20.49 -12.41 -17.24
CA VAL A 521 -19.58 -11.67 -18.12
C VAL A 521 -20.20 -11.62 -19.49
N ASN A 522 -20.42 -10.42 -20.02
CA ASN A 522 -21.09 -10.22 -21.29
C ASN A 522 -20.20 -9.47 -22.29
N ASN A 523 -20.52 -9.66 -23.57
CA ASN A 523 -20.00 -8.94 -24.71
C ASN A 523 -21.14 -8.82 -25.73
N ARG A 524 -20.96 -8.02 -26.79
CA ARG A 524 -21.95 -7.81 -27.86
C ARG A 524 -22.47 -9.10 -28.50
N PHE A 525 -21.71 -10.20 -28.43
CA PHE A 525 -22.00 -11.44 -29.16
C PHE A 525 -22.05 -12.70 -28.30
N PHE A 526 -21.69 -12.63 -27.01
CA PHE A 526 -21.70 -13.79 -26.12
C PHE A 526 -21.83 -13.35 -24.66
N PHE A 527 -22.31 -14.24 -23.80
CA PHE A 527 -22.17 -14.07 -22.36
C PHE A 527 -21.83 -15.40 -21.68
N ILE A 528 -21.15 -15.29 -20.55
CA ILE A 528 -20.74 -16.39 -19.69
C ILE A 528 -21.40 -16.16 -18.34
N LEU A 529 -22.12 -17.17 -17.85
CA LEU A 529 -22.76 -17.12 -16.55
C LEU A 529 -22.31 -18.29 -15.69
N ARG A 530 -21.75 -17.98 -14.51
CA ARG A 530 -21.54 -18.97 -13.45
C ARG A 530 -22.70 -18.91 -12.47
N ASN A 531 -23.51 -19.96 -12.40
CA ASN A 531 -24.63 -20.10 -11.48
C ASN A 531 -24.42 -21.31 -10.57
N GLY A 532 -23.81 -21.08 -9.40
CA GLY A 532 -23.53 -22.12 -8.41
C GLY A 532 -22.68 -23.26 -8.97
N ASP A 533 -23.31 -24.42 -9.21
CA ASP A 533 -22.67 -25.64 -9.70
C ASP A 533 -22.58 -25.66 -11.24
N SER A 534 -23.31 -24.78 -11.94
CA SER A 534 -23.40 -24.73 -13.41
C SER A 534 -22.62 -23.57 -14.03
N LEU A 535 -22.05 -23.77 -15.22
CA LEU A 535 -21.41 -22.74 -16.04
C LEU A 535 -22.04 -22.73 -17.42
N ILE A 536 -22.48 -21.56 -17.89
CA ILE A 536 -23.22 -21.41 -19.14
C ILE A 536 -22.43 -20.52 -20.08
N PHE A 537 -22.13 -21.03 -21.27
CA PHE A 537 -21.61 -20.27 -22.41
C PHE A 537 -22.71 -20.14 -23.46
N SER A 538 -23.19 -18.91 -23.67
CA SER A 538 -24.24 -18.59 -24.63
C SER A 538 -23.76 -17.56 -25.66
N GLY A 539 -24.18 -17.75 -26.92
CA GLY A 539 -23.79 -16.91 -28.05
C GLY A 539 -22.51 -17.37 -28.79
N LYS A 540 -21.94 -16.49 -29.62
CA LYS A 540 -20.79 -16.81 -30.50
C LYS A 540 -19.49 -16.23 -29.96
N CYS A 541 -18.73 -17.03 -29.21
CA CYS A 541 -17.46 -16.62 -28.60
C CYS A 541 -16.40 -16.12 -29.60
N LYS A 542 -16.36 -16.63 -30.84
CA LYS A 542 -15.41 -16.23 -31.90
C LYS A 542 -15.48 -14.75 -32.27
N TYR A 543 -16.68 -14.17 -32.24
CA TYR A 543 -16.91 -12.77 -32.63
C TYR A 543 -16.76 -11.79 -31.46
N GLY A 544 -16.38 -12.30 -30.28
CA GLY A 544 -16.07 -11.48 -29.12
C GLY A 544 -14.93 -10.49 -29.36
N TYR A 545 -14.99 -9.36 -28.66
CA TYR A 545 -13.90 -8.37 -28.65
C TYR A 545 -12.56 -9.03 -28.28
N LYS A 546 -11.52 -8.79 -29.08
CA LYS A 546 -10.22 -9.49 -29.02
C LYS A 546 -9.56 -9.39 -27.64
N THR A 547 -9.72 -8.26 -26.95
CA THR A 547 -9.22 -8.06 -25.58
C THR A 547 -9.89 -8.97 -24.57
N ILE A 548 -11.22 -9.13 -24.65
CA ILE A 548 -11.99 -9.98 -23.73
C ILE A 548 -11.63 -11.45 -24.01
N SER A 549 -11.61 -11.87 -25.28
CA SER A 549 -11.19 -13.23 -25.68
C SER A 549 -9.77 -13.59 -25.20
N ASN A 550 -8.82 -12.64 -25.26
CA ASN A 550 -7.47 -12.84 -24.73
C ASN A 550 -7.43 -12.93 -23.19
N VAL A 551 -8.25 -12.17 -22.48
CA VAL A 551 -8.35 -12.27 -21.01
C VAL A 551 -8.90 -13.63 -20.59
N PHE A 552 -9.93 -14.13 -21.28
CA PHE A 552 -10.49 -15.47 -21.04
C PHE A 552 -9.47 -16.58 -21.34
N ARG A 553 -8.64 -16.42 -22.37
CA ARG A 553 -7.51 -17.34 -22.64
C ARG A 553 -6.44 -17.35 -21.55
N ILE A 554 -6.31 -16.29 -20.75
CA ILE A 554 -5.18 -16.11 -19.80
C ILE A 554 -5.59 -16.36 -18.33
N SER A 555 -6.89 -16.24 -17.98
CA SER A 555 -7.37 -16.28 -16.60
C SER A 555 -8.57 -17.23 -16.37
N LYS A 556 -8.33 -18.55 -16.43
CA LYS A 556 -9.33 -19.60 -16.11
C LYS A 556 -9.97 -19.47 -14.72
N LYS A 557 -9.22 -18.91 -13.76
CA LYS A 557 -9.68 -18.67 -12.37
C LYS A 557 -10.93 -17.79 -12.28
N ASN A 558 -11.13 -16.90 -13.26
CA ASN A 558 -12.21 -15.90 -13.15
C ASN A 558 -13.60 -16.52 -13.39
N TYR A 559 -13.66 -17.60 -14.20
CA TYR A 559 -14.93 -18.21 -14.62
C TYR A 559 -15.07 -19.69 -14.23
N CYS A 560 -13.99 -20.41 -13.95
CA CYS A 560 -14.05 -21.85 -13.62
C CYS A 560 -13.68 -22.23 -12.19
N ASP A 561 -12.93 -21.41 -11.45
CA ASP A 561 -12.64 -21.74 -10.04
C ASP A 561 -13.92 -21.61 -9.20
N SER A 562 -14.23 -22.69 -8.46
CA SER A 562 -15.29 -22.70 -7.45
C SER A 562 -14.77 -22.12 -6.14
N THR A 563 -15.47 -21.15 -5.55
CA THR A 563 -15.23 -20.70 -4.17
C THR A 563 -15.72 -21.77 -3.18
N HIS A 564 -14.88 -22.78 -2.96
CA HIS A 564 -14.82 -23.74 -1.84
C HIS A 564 -16.10 -24.45 -1.31
N LYS A 565 -17.30 -24.27 -1.89
CA LYS A 565 -18.52 -24.95 -1.39
C LYS A 565 -19.41 -25.62 -2.47
N ARG A 566 -19.13 -25.41 -3.76
CA ARG A 566 -19.97 -25.91 -4.87
C ARG A 566 -19.12 -26.23 -6.11
N PRO A 567 -18.59 -27.46 -6.24
CA PRO A 567 -17.79 -27.83 -7.40
C PRO A 567 -18.60 -27.72 -8.70
N LEU A 568 -17.91 -27.43 -9.80
CA LEU A 568 -18.51 -27.38 -11.14
C LEU A 568 -19.04 -28.77 -11.51
N LYS A 569 -20.37 -28.91 -11.63
CA LYS A 569 -21.03 -30.16 -12.01
C LYS A 569 -21.44 -30.19 -13.46
N SER A 570 -21.88 -29.06 -14.00
CA SER A 570 -22.36 -28.96 -15.38
C SER A 570 -21.82 -27.75 -16.11
N ILE A 571 -21.42 -27.94 -17.37
CA ILE A 571 -21.09 -26.86 -18.30
C ILE A 571 -22.05 -26.95 -19.48
N PHE A 572 -22.73 -25.85 -19.79
CA PHE A 572 -23.58 -25.72 -20.96
C PHE A 572 -22.88 -24.86 -22.00
N VAL A 573 -22.84 -25.34 -23.24
CA VAL A 573 -22.22 -24.64 -24.38
C VAL A 573 -23.16 -24.66 -25.58
N GLU A 574 -23.55 -23.48 -26.05
CA GLU A 574 -24.47 -23.36 -27.19
C GLU A 574 -23.77 -23.38 -28.55
N GLU A 575 -22.51 -22.96 -28.62
CA GLU A 575 -21.81 -22.79 -29.90
C GLU A 575 -20.34 -23.24 -29.86
N GLU A 576 -19.88 -23.79 -30.98
CA GLU A 576 -18.56 -24.44 -31.11
C GLU A 576 -17.38 -23.56 -30.70
N SER A 577 -17.43 -22.25 -31.00
CA SER A 577 -16.33 -21.34 -30.69
C SER A 577 -16.07 -21.16 -29.20
N CYS A 578 -17.03 -21.53 -28.35
CA CYS A 578 -16.89 -21.47 -26.89
C CYS A 578 -16.27 -22.76 -26.31
N LEU A 579 -16.17 -23.85 -27.08
CA LEU A 579 -15.65 -25.15 -26.61
C LEU A 579 -14.22 -25.05 -26.10
N ILE A 580 -13.37 -24.25 -26.74
CA ILE A 580 -11.97 -24.03 -26.32
C ILE A 580 -11.90 -23.53 -24.88
N TRP A 581 -12.85 -22.67 -24.47
CA TRP A 581 -12.89 -22.14 -23.10
C TRP A 581 -13.44 -23.15 -22.11
N ALA A 582 -14.43 -23.96 -22.50
CA ALA A 582 -14.96 -25.04 -21.68
C ALA A 582 -13.92 -26.15 -21.41
N PHE A 583 -13.15 -26.54 -22.43
CA PHE A 583 -12.11 -27.57 -22.29
C PHE A 583 -11.02 -27.19 -21.28
N GLN A 584 -10.70 -25.90 -21.15
CA GLN A 584 -9.74 -25.42 -20.15
C GLN A 584 -10.22 -25.67 -18.72
N CYS A 585 -11.53 -25.76 -18.50
CA CYS A 585 -12.12 -26.01 -17.19
C CYS A 585 -12.25 -27.49 -16.89
N LEU A 586 -12.60 -28.28 -17.91
CA LEU A 586 -12.68 -29.74 -17.80
C LEU A 586 -11.32 -30.40 -17.54
N GLN A 587 -10.22 -29.74 -17.88
CA GLN A 587 -8.87 -30.18 -17.50
C GLN A 587 -8.67 -30.24 -15.97
N ASP A 588 -9.26 -29.29 -15.22
CA ASP A 588 -9.15 -29.24 -13.76
C ASP A 588 -10.29 -30.01 -13.07
N TYR A 589 -11.44 -30.14 -13.74
CA TYR A 589 -12.65 -30.80 -13.25
C TYR A 589 -13.14 -31.88 -14.23
N PRO A 590 -12.50 -33.07 -14.27
CA PRO A 590 -12.84 -34.11 -15.25
C PRO A 590 -14.19 -34.79 -14.99
N GLN A 591 -14.77 -34.64 -13.79
CA GLN A 591 -16.06 -35.22 -13.38
C GLN A 591 -17.26 -34.33 -13.72
N THR A 592 -17.07 -33.28 -14.52
CA THR A 592 -18.11 -32.32 -14.87
C THR A 592 -18.80 -32.73 -16.17
N ASP A 593 -20.13 -32.75 -16.18
CA ASP A 593 -20.94 -33.04 -17.37
C ASP A 593 -20.95 -31.85 -18.33
N MET A 594 -20.68 -32.12 -19.61
CA MET A 594 -20.70 -31.10 -20.65
C MET A 594 -21.94 -31.24 -21.53
N PHE A 595 -22.84 -30.27 -21.44
CA PHE A 595 -24.04 -30.16 -22.26
C PHE A 595 -23.76 -29.27 -23.48
N TYR A 596 -23.88 -29.82 -24.68
CA TYR A 596 -23.67 -29.09 -25.93
C TYR A 596 -24.96 -29.02 -26.75
N SER A 597 -25.28 -27.82 -27.24
CA SER A 597 -26.48 -27.55 -28.05
C SER A 597 -26.17 -27.16 -29.50
N GLY A 598 -24.90 -27.17 -29.90
CA GLY A 598 -24.49 -26.81 -31.25
C GLY A 598 -24.74 -27.91 -32.29
N ARG A 599 -24.57 -27.57 -33.57
CA ARG A 599 -24.93 -28.44 -34.71
C ARG A 599 -24.07 -29.71 -34.81
N ASP A 600 -22.79 -29.61 -34.50
CA ASP A 600 -21.81 -30.69 -34.73
C ASP A 600 -21.59 -31.60 -33.52
N PHE A 601 -22.67 -31.93 -32.80
CA PHE A 601 -22.59 -32.74 -31.57
C PHE A 601 -21.90 -34.10 -31.79
N GLU A 602 -22.24 -34.82 -32.86
CA GLU A 602 -21.70 -36.16 -33.13
C GLU A 602 -20.19 -36.14 -33.40
N LEU A 603 -19.71 -35.11 -34.09
CA LEU A 603 -18.29 -34.91 -34.36
C LEU A 603 -17.51 -34.70 -33.06
N TRP A 604 -17.99 -33.79 -32.22
CA TRP A 604 -17.35 -33.43 -30.96
C TRP A 604 -17.44 -34.54 -29.91
N SER A 605 -18.54 -35.29 -29.88
CA SER A 605 -18.69 -36.46 -29.01
C SER A 605 -17.71 -37.59 -29.34
N ARG A 606 -17.28 -37.73 -30.61
CA ARG A 606 -16.31 -38.76 -31.03
C ARG A 606 -14.86 -38.33 -30.89
N THR A 607 -14.57 -37.04 -31.06
CA THR A 607 -13.20 -36.50 -31.12
C THR A 607 -12.68 -36.00 -29.77
N SER A 608 -13.58 -35.59 -28.87
CA SER A 608 -13.19 -35.06 -27.57
C SER A 608 -12.88 -36.18 -26.57
N ARG A 609 -12.01 -35.87 -25.60
CA ARG A 609 -11.66 -36.76 -24.48
C ARG A 609 -12.62 -36.64 -23.28
N PHE A 610 -13.68 -35.84 -23.41
CA PHE A 610 -14.58 -35.47 -22.32
C PHE A 610 -15.97 -36.04 -22.58
N HIS A 611 -16.77 -36.21 -21.52
CA HIS A 611 -18.13 -36.74 -21.64
C HIS A 611 -19.08 -35.64 -22.15
N PHE A 612 -19.57 -35.81 -23.39
CA PHE A 612 -20.50 -34.88 -24.04
C PHE A 612 -21.93 -35.39 -23.99
N LEU A 613 -22.85 -34.54 -23.54
CA LEU A 613 -24.28 -34.77 -23.51
C LEU A 613 -24.99 -33.79 -24.46
N LYS A 614 -25.90 -34.31 -25.28
CA LYS A 614 -26.71 -33.49 -26.17
C LYS A 614 -27.75 -32.74 -25.34
N SER A 615 -27.88 -31.44 -25.56
CA SER A 615 -28.84 -30.59 -24.85
C SER A 615 -29.58 -29.66 -25.80
N ASN A 616 -30.79 -29.27 -25.42
CA ASN A 616 -31.51 -28.20 -26.10
C ASN A 616 -30.91 -26.83 -25.73
N PRO A 617 -31.01 -25.81 -26.61
CA PRO A 617 -30.57 -24.45 -26.29
C PRO A 617 -31.25 -23.93 -25.04
N ILE A 618 -30.53 -23.14 -24.24
CA ILE A 618 -31.04 -22.65 -22.98
C ILE A 618 -32.03 -21.52 -23.26
N ARG A 619 -33.30 -21.73 -22.90
CA ARG A 619 -34.36 -20.72 -23.07
C ARG A 619 -34.60 -19.88 -21.81
N GLU A 620 -34.22 -20.39 -20.64
CA GLU A 620 -34.44 -19.73 -19.36
C GLU A 620 -33.25 -19.91 -18.44
N ILE A 621 -32.86 -18.83 -17.78
CA ILE A 621 -31.75 -18.80 -16.83
C ILE A 621 -32.24 -18.14 -15.54
N PHE A 622 -32.13 -18.85 -14.43
CA PHE A 622 -32.47 -18.32 -13.12
C PHE A 622 -31.25 -17.61 -12.52
N LEU A 623 -31.37 -16.32 -12.25
CA LEU A 623 -30.31 -15.52 -11.63
C LEU A 623 -30.48 -15.42 -10.11
N SER A 624 -31.71 -15.27 -9.63
CA SER A 624 -32.05 -15.36 -8.22
C SER A 624 -33.44 -15.97 -8.07
N LYS A 625 -33.97 -16.05 -6.84
CA LYS A 625 -35.38 -16.46 -6.63
C LYS A 625 -36.37 -15.53 -7.35
N GLU A 626 -35.97 -14.29 -7.61
CA GLU A 626 -36.83 -13.23 -8.14
C GLU A 626 -36.43 -12.72 -9.53
N SER A 627 -35.19 -12.98 -9.97
CA SER A 627 -34.65 -12.51 -11.24
C SER A 627 -34.32 -13.65 -12.21
N LYS A 628 -34.71 -13.49 -13.49
CA LYS A 628 -34.44 -14.47 -14.55
C LYS A 628 -34.02 -13.80 -15.86
N ILE A 629 -33.29 -14.52 -16.70
CA ILE A 629 -33.07 -14.16 -18.11
C ILE A 629 -33.90 -15.12 -18.96
N LEU A 630 -34.75 -14.58 -19.84
CA LEU A 630 -35.53 -15.33 -20.82
C LEU A 630 -35.02 -15.01 -22.22
N PHE A 631 -34.90 -16.02 -23.07
CA PHE A 631 -34.64 -15.83 -24.49
C PHE A 631 -35.97 -15.88 -25.23
N PHE A 632 -36.25 -14.84 -26.03
CA PHE A 632 -37.49 -14.73 -26.78
C PHE A 632 -37.21 -14.48 -28.26
N HIS A 633 -37.58 -15.45 -29.10
CA HIS A 633 -37.45 -15.37 -30.54
C HIS A 633 -38.73 -14.81 -31.16
N THR A 634 -38.65 -13.61 -31.74
CA THR A 634 -39.82 -12.81 -32.13
C THR A 634 -40.76 -13.50 -33.12
N LYS A 635 -40.24 -14.41 -33.96
CA LYS A 635 -41.04 -15.21 -34.92
C LYS A 635 -41.37 -16.65 -34.51
N LYS A 636 -40.69 -17.22 -33.50
CA LYS A 636 -40.80 -18.66 -33.18
C LYS A 636 -41.53 -18.91 -31.87
N ASP A 637 -41.40 -17.99 -30.93
CA ASP A 637 -41.94 -18.15 -29.59
C ASP A 637 -43.30 -17.44 -29.47
N SER A 638 -44.21 -18.03 -28.69
CA SER A 638 -45.55 -17.48 -28.50
C SER A 638 -45.54 -16.32 -27.50
N LEU A 639 -46.08 -15.17 -27.91
CA LEU A 639 -46.29 -14.01 -27.03
C LEU A 639 -47.19 -14.32 -25.84
N PHE A 640 -48.18 -15.20 -26.02
CA PHE A 640 -49.06 -15.63 -24.95
C PHE A 640 -48.31 -16.40 -23.85
N GLN A 641 -47.39 -17.29 -24.25
CA GLN A 641 -46.54 -18.02 -23.31
C GLN A 641 -45.56 -17.08 -22.59
N LEU A 642 -45.00 -16.10 -23.31
CA LEU A 642 -44.13 -15.08 -22.71
C LEU A 642 -44.89 -14.28 -21.66
N SER A 643 -46.09 -13.80 -21.97
CA SER A 643 -46.95 -13.06 -21.04
C SER A 643 -47.23 -13.88 -19.77
N GLN A 644 -47.63 -15.15 -19.91
CA GLN A 644 -47.88 -16.04 -18.76
C GLN A 644 -46.65 -16.19 -17.84
N LYS A 645 -45.44 -16.33 -18.42
CA LYS A 645 -44.18 -16.49 -17.67
C LYS A 645 -43.69 -15.21 -16.99
N THR A 646 -44.14 -14.06 -17.47
CA THR A 646 -43.65 -12.73 -17.03
C THR A 646 -44.71 -11.91 -16.29
N LYS A 647 -45.85 -12.54 -15.91
CA LYS A 647 -46.87 -11.92 -15.05
C LYS A 647 -46.34 -11.53 -13.67
N THR A 648 -45.42 -12.32 -13.13
CA THR A 648 -44.82 -12.12 -11.79
C THR A 648 -43.29 -12.24 -11.84
N GLY A 649 -42.61 -11.70 -10.84
CA GLY A 649 -41.14 -11.62 -10.80
C GLY A 649 -40.56 -10.47 -11.65
N GLY A 650 -39.24 -10.48 -11.83
CA GLY A 650 -38.52 -9.50 -12.66
C GLY A 650 -37.37 -10.14 -13.42
N GLY A 651 -36.79 -9.41 -14.37
CA GLY A 651 -35.69 -9.95 -15.16
C GLY A 651 -35.45 -9.27 -16.50
N TRP A 652 -34.70 -9.98 -17.34
CA TRP A 652 -34.30 -9.53 -18.66
C TRP A 652 -34.83 -10.50 -19.72
N ILE A 653 -35.36 -9.96 -20.82
CA ILE A 653 -35.83 -10.72 -21.97
C ILE A 653 -34.90 -10.40 -23.15
N LEU A 654 -34.07 -11.35 -23.54
CA LEU A 654 -33.17 -11.21 -24.68
C LEU A 654 -33.94 -11.47 -25.98
N LEU A 655 -34.01 -10.44 -26.82
CA LEU A 655 -34.66 -10.51 -28.12
C LEU A 655 -33.76 -11.25 -29.12
N GLU A 656 -34.28 -12.37 -29.64
CA GLU A 656 -33.69 -13.08 -30.77
C GLU A 656 -34.46 -12.75 -32.04
N THR A 657 -33.89 -11.85 -32.83
CA THR A 657 -34.47 -11.45 -34.11
C THR A 657 -33.92 -12.31 -35.26
N PRO A 658 -34.75 -12.63 -36.26
CA PRO A 658 -34.28 -13.19 -37.53
C PRO A 658 -33.25 -12.29 -38.20
N TYR A 659 -32.36 -12.89 -38.99
CA TYR A 659 -31.38 -12.13 -39.77
C TYR A 659 -32.10 -11.17 -40.73
N GLY A 660 -31.79 -9.87 -40.64
CA GLY A 660 -32.36 -8.82 -41.48
C GLY A 660 -33.59 -8.10 -40.92
N SER A 661 -34.19 -8.53 -39.81
CA SER A 661 -35.26 -7.77 -39.13
C SER A 661 -34.69 -6.91 -38.00
N ARG A 662 -35.10 -5.64 -37.94
CA ARG A 662 -34.78 -4.73 -36.84
C ARG A 662 -35.99 -4.64 -35.91
N ASP A 663 -36.01 -5.49 -34.89
CA ASP A 663 -36.94 -5.30 -33.77
C ASP A 663 -36.17 -4.61 -32.65
N ASP A 664 -36.58 -3.37 -32.32
CA ASP A 664 -35.91 -2.49 -31.37
C ASP A 664 -36.40 -2.76 -29.94
N SER A 665 -35.48 -3.01 -29.00
CA SER A 665 -35.82 -3.25 -27.59
C SER A 665 -36.61 -2.10 -26.97
N GLU A 666 -36.39 -0.85 -27.39
CA GLU A 666 -37.13 0.31 -26.90
C GLU A 666 -38.62 0.20 -27.24
N VAL A 667 -38.95 -0.28 -28.44
CA VAL A 667 -40.33 -0.45 -28.90
C VAL A 667 -41.03 -1.53 -28.08
N TRP A 668 -40.35 -2.66 -27.85
CA TRP A 668 -40.85 -3.73 -26.98
C TRP A 668 -41.06 -3.25 -25.54
N ASN A 669 -40.11 -2.49 -25.00
CA ASN A 669 -40.18 -1.94 -23.64
C ASN A 669 -41.27 -0.89 -23.46
N ARG A 670 -41.56 -0.07 -24.48
CA ARG A 670 -42.68 0.90 -24.50
C ARG A 670 -44.03 0.17 -24.49
N ASN A 671 -44.13 -0.93 -25.24
CA ASN A 671 -45.36 -1.69 -25.40
C ASN A 671 -45.54 -2.83 -24.37
N ARG A 672 -44.62 -2.99 -23.40
CA ARG A 672 -44.64 -4.11 -22.45
C ARG A 672 -45.95 -4.26 -21.66
N LYS A 673 -46.62 -3.14 -21.34
CA LYS A 673 -47.90 -3.15 -20.63
C LYS A 673 -49.03 -3.72 -21.51
N LEU A 674 -49.04 -3.39 -22.80
CA LEU A 674 -49.99 -3.93 -23.78
C LEU A 674 -49.81 -5.43 -23.99
N LEU A 675 -48.58 -5.90 -23.83
CA LEU A 675 -48.20 -7.32 -23.90
C LEU A 675 -48.48 -8.09 -22.58
N GLY A 676 -48.98 -7.42 -21.54
CA GLY A 676 -49.33 -8.02 -20.25
C GLY A 676 -48.14 -8.46 -19.40
N LEU A 677 -46.96 -7.81 -19.54
CA LEU A 677 -45.78 -8.07 -18.72
C LEU A 677 -45.72 -7.17 -17.48
N SER A 678 -45.15 -7.70 -16.39
CA SER A 678 -44.81 -6.91 -15.18
C SER A 678 -43.78 -5.82 -15.47
N GLU A 679 -43.82 -4.71 -14.71
CA GLU A 679 -42.89 -3.57 -14.88
C GLU A 679 -41.43 -3.92 -14.57
N ASN A 680 -41.18 -5.02 -13.85
CA ASN A 680 -39.85 -5.45 -13.46
C ASN A 680 -39.12 -6.26 -14.56
N TRP A 681 -39.75 -6.44 -15.74
CA TRP A 681 -39.16 -7.10 -16.90
C TRP A 681 -38.71 -6.09 -17.95
N THR A 682 -37.50 -6.29 -18.47
CA THR A 682 -36.90 -5.41 -19.49
C THR A 682 -36.44 -6.21 -20.70
N PHE A 683 -36.87 -5.80 -21.89
CA PHE A 683 -36.36 -6.32 -23.15
C PHE A 683 -34.97 -5.76 -23.41
N LEU A 684 -34.05 -6.60 -23.86
CA LEU A 684 -32.69 -6.24 -24.25
C LEU A 684 -32.36 -6.82 -25.62
N GLU A 685 -31.70 -6.02 -26.44
CA GLU A 685 -31.01 -6.52 -27.63
C GLU A 685 -29.68 -7.19 -27.29
N LYS A 686 -29.14 -7.94 -28.27
CA LYS A 686 -27.84 -8.63 -28.12
C LYS A 686 -26.69 -7.66 -27.85
N ASP A 687 -26.74 -6.44 -28.35
CA ASP A 687 -25.73 -5.41 -28.10
C ASP A 687 -25.95 -4.63 -26.80
N GLU A 688 -27.15 -4.69 -26.23
CA GLU A 688 -27.48 -4.12 -24.92
C GLU A 688 -27.22 -5.09 -23.75
N LEU A 689 -26.63 -6.25 -24.02
CA LEU A 689 -26.23 -7.23 -23.00
C LEU A 689 -25.44 -6.58 -21.84
N GLN A 690 -24.67 -5.51 -22.12
CA GLN A 690 -23.91 -4.74 -21.13
C GLN A 690 -24.77 -4.09 -20.04
N ARG A 691 -26.09 -3.94 -20.25
CA ARG A 691 -27.04 -3.40 -19.27
C ARG A 691 -27.39 -4.40 -18.17
N ILE A 692 -27.11 -5.70 -18.37
CA ILE A 692 -27.23 -6.70 -17.32
C ILE A 692 -26.14 -6.41 -16.28
N PRO A 693 -26.48 -6.19 -15.00
CA PRO A 693 -25.52 -5.85 -13.98
C PRO A 693 -24.43 -6.93 -13.89
N ILE A 694 -23.20 -6.53 -14.20
CA ILE A 694 -22.01 -7.35 -14.01
C ILE A 694 -21.86 -7.50 -12.50
N SER A 695 -21.95 -8.73 -11.96
CA SER A 695 -21.55 -8.93 -10.56
C SER A 695 -20.07 -8.56 -10.46
N LYS A 696 -19.74 -7.62 -9.56
CA LYS A 696 -18.50 -6.83 -9.53
C LYS A 696 -17.25 -7.64 -9.17
N SER A 697 -17.00 -8.77 -9.81
CA SER A 697 -15.79 -9.56 -9.65
C SER A 697 -15.08 -9.80 -10.97
N PHE A 698 -14.93 -8.75 -11.79
CA PHE A 698 -14.03 -8.75 -12.95
C PHE A 698 -12.91 -7.74 -12.80
#